data_AF-A0A378KZ61-F1
#
_entry.id   AF-A0A378KZ61-F1
#
_cell.length_a   1.000
_cell.length_b   1.000
_cell.length_c   1.000
_cell.angle_alpha   90.00
_cell.angle_beta   90.00
_cell.angle_gamma   90.00
#
_symmetry.space_group_name_H-M   'P 1'
#
loop_
_entity.id
_entity.type
_entity.pdbx_description
1 polymer ?
#
loop_
_entity_poly.entity_id
_entity_poly.type
_entity_poly.pdbx_seq_one_letter_code
_entity_poly.pdbx_strand_id
1 'polypeptide(L)'
;MTFKEWCYAVLGIVEFTEGKILNCIFIPALTDSSVMMTSEVEQVGGYCINVPNHSGIIIPFDNYQFLLNYLQGIFWETRVFQNSFNEWLNHYFLLLGVDLTHWREYKDFSSIHLTFNTPQSQFNFISQFKFLDPVLSYNPILQTQSLQVSATAIWHLLRVYYKSPRAEIRNIQDASVMQNQLDRLQQLKQLIEDHNLQTRLDYSMMLARDFSNHIKNGVSLETTHAASAYSLSLKIYAEVNRDNLALFQYEVLNYAASLLAAYTPEGKLQQSLKTDTKFVKYLDQQLMNFISNHFLMEFPVLRTLPVQVQIFISSLIEHNLNAMLYGCPFFSVGSDSCISMPRFFPGREMQSDTDELIFQGGGMRGHSAVFRIIKVGYLADGVRAGYNEKSFFYEYFKIEDNLGDGPYEVNPFEKTCTGTYVTQLEPFTLENGVYSKLNLDPRTQPAEYQKAMEFTLKELIRVERQLKLYRKPSFTYTDTLSSSPGSDEANEWIRLNGIRQLLSGLPYQFPLAYYSQDPLNPSICYRRTVCNRRHFYQEGGSCTIFSLKSLVNSVIGSELMALHNNFMQLSNSKQYNNWIDRKIELLQFYLSPFSQSQRAGNIAPTRLTSGEDNPVVSELKVQDRLSFFNENKLGTAIPIHKEVNDAGAAPRVF
;
A
#
# COMPACT_ATOMS: atom_id res chain seq x y z
N MET A 1 18.91 -20.95 4.05
CA MET A 1 18.32 -20.43 5.30
C MET A 1 17.94 -19.01 4.99
N THR A 2 16.65 -18.76 4.95
CA THR A 2 16.09 -17.45 4.60
C THR A 2 16.52 -16.41 5.64
N PHE A 3 16.37 -15.12 5.33
CA PHE A 3 16.72 -14.04 6.27
C PHE A 3 15.97 -14.22 7.60
N LYS A 4 14.69 -14.58 7.52
CA LYS A 4 13.84 -14.81 8.68
C LYS A 4 14.31 -15.97 9.54
N GLU A 5 14.57 -17.12 8.93
CA GLU A 5 15.08 -18.30 9.64
C GLU A 5 16.42 -18.00 10.33
N TRP A 6 17.28 -17.21 9.67
CA TRP A 6 18.55 -16.78 10.23
C TRP A 6 18.37 -15.86 11.44
N CYS A 7 17.49 -14.86 11.36
CA CYS A 7 17.17 -13.97 12.48
C CYS A 7 16.67 -14.75 13.70
N TYR A 8 15.81 -15.76 13.49
CA TYR A 8 15.37 -16.63 14.57
C TYR A 8 16.52 -17.48 15.13
N ALA A 9 17.24 -18.19 14.26
CA ALA A 9 18.26 -19.16 14.69
C ALA A 9 19.50 -18.53 15.32
N VAL A 10 19.87 -17.31 14.91
CA VAL A 10 21.10 -16.63 15.35
C VAL A 10 20.83 -15.56 16.40
N LEU A 11 19.73 -14.82 16.27
CA LEU A 11 19.42 -13.68 17.13
C LEU A 11 18.20 -13.91 18.04
N GLY A 12 17.47 -15.01 17.85
CA GLY A 12 16.25 -15.31 18.60
C GLY A 12 15.06 -14.43 18.23
N ILE A 13 15.10 -13.70 17.11
CA ILE A 13 14.02 -12.79 16.69
C ILE A 13 12.85 -13.58 16.10
N VAL A 14 11.68 -13.47 16.73
CA VAL A 14 10.47 -14.23 16.40
C VAL A 14 9.56 -13.49 15.43
N GLU A 15 9.50 -12.16 15.46
CA GLU A 15 8.63 -11.38 14.57
C GLU A 15 9.15 -9.96 14.38
N PHE A 16 8.96 -9.42 13.18
CA PHE A 16 9.10 -8.00 12.87
C PHE A 16 7.73 -7.37 12.73
N THR A 17 7.55 -6.19 13.32
CA THR A 17 6.32 -5.41 13.16
C THR A 17 6.65 -3.94 12.97
N GLU A 18 5.86 -3.28 12.12
CA GLU A 18 6.01 -1.85 11.90
C GLU A 18 5.62 -1.10 13.17
N GLY A 19 6.43 -0.12 13.54
CA GLY A 19 6.13 0.77 14.64
C GLY A 19 5.23 1.91 14.23
N LYS A 20 5.12 2.86 15.15
CA LYS A 20 4.29 4.04 14.98
C LYS A 20 4.96 5.07 14.06
N ILE A 21 4.22 5.57 13.08
CA ILE A 21 4.57 6.80 12.33
C ILE A 21 3.88 7.97 13.04
N LEU A 22 4.69 8.87 13.60
CA LEU A 22 4.19 10.04 14.31
C LEU A 22 3.72 11.10 13.30
N ASN A 23 2.50 11.60 13.50
CA ASN A 23 2.02 12.76 12.75
C ASN A 23 2.57 14.05 13.37
N CYS A 24 3.44 14.76 12.65
CA CYS A 24 4.07 15.99 13.10
C CYS A 24 3.82 17.14 12.14
N ILE A 25 3.94 18.37 12.64
CA ILE A 25 4.13 19.55 11.81
C ILE A 25 5.62 19.87 11.73
N PHE A 26 6.06 20.38 10.58
CA PHE A 26 7.36 21.01 10.41
C PHE A 26 7.14 22.49 10.08
N ILE A 27 7.77 23.35 10.89
CA ILE A 27 7.76 24.79 10.72
C ILE A 27 9.16 25.21 10.24
N PRO A 28 9.31 25.67 8.99
CA PRO A 28 10.62 25.98 8.42
C PRO A 28 11.28 27.17 9.12
N ALA A 29 12.59 27.13 9.24
CA ALA A 29 13.40 28.27 9.65
C ALA A 29 13.33 29.40 8.62
N LEU A 30 13.38 30.64 9.10
CA LEU A 30 13.61 31.80 8.26
C LEU A 30 15.02 31.72 7.66
N THR A 31 15.17 32.16 6.41
CA THR A 31 16.48 32.23 5.74
C THR A 31 17.47 33.00 6.61
N ASP A 32 18.66 32.44 6.79
CA ASP A 32 19.76 33.03 7.57
C ASP A 32 19.45 33.34 9.06
N SER A 33 18.39 32.76 9.62
CA SER A 33 18.02 32.95 11.03
C SER A 33 18.39 31.75 11.90
N SER A 34 18.82 32.01 13.14
CA SER A 34 18.97 30.97 14.15
C SER A 34 17.62 30.60 14.73
N VAL A 35 17.26 29.31 14.67
CA VAL A 35 16.06 28.79 15.34
C VAL A 35 16.27 28.80 16.86
N MET A 36 15.37 29.44 17.59
CA MET A 36 15.35 29.42 19.06
C MET A 36 14.28 28.46 19.56
N MET A 37 14.67 27.52 20.42
CA MET A 37 13.74 26.63 21.12
C MET A 37 13.33 27.28 22.45
N THR A 38 12.03 27.41 22.69
CA THR A 38 11.48 27.85 23.98
C THR A 38 11.07 26.65 24.82
N SER A 39 11.00 26.85 26.14
CA SER A 39 10.58 25.80 27.08
C SER A 39 9.19 25.25 26.75
N GLU A 40 8.30 26.10 26.25
CA GLU A 40 6.94 25.78 25.84
C GLU A 40 6.94 24.81 24.66
N VAL A 41 7.78 25.06 23.64
CA VAL A 41 7.92 24.20 22.46
C VAL A 41 8.58 22.88 22.84
N GLU A 42 9.60 22.89 23.71
CA GLU A 42 10.27 21.67 24.18
C GLU A 42 9.35 20.79 25.04
N GLN A 43 8.54 21.40 25.92
CA GLN A 43 7.58 20.68 26.78
C GLN A 43 6.51 19.94 25.99
N VAL A 44 6.12 20.47 24.82
CA VAL A 44 5.19 19.79 23.91
C VAL A 44 5.90 18.79 22.99
N GLY A 45 7.18 18.47 23.26
CA GLY A 45 7.97 17.51 22.50
C GLY A 45 8.49 18.05 21.16
N GLY A 46 8.53 19.38 21.00
CA GLY A 46 9.11 20.00 19.83
C GLY A 46 10.63 19.91 19.83
N TYR A 47 11.22 19.74 18.64
CA TYR A 47 12.67 19.67 18.48
C TYR A 47 13.12 20.38 17.20
N CYS A 48 14.35 20.88 17.21
CA CYS A 48 14.95 21.52 16.05
C CYS A 48 15.59 20.46 15.15
N ILE A 49 15.36 20.57 13.85
CA ILE A 49 16.04 19.80 12.81
C ILE A 49 16.93 20.74 12.00
N ASN A 50 18.17 20.32 11.78
CA ASN A 50 19.17 21.08 11.00
C ASN A 50 19.80 20.17 9.94
N VAL A 51 19.10 20.05 8.81
CA VAL A 51 19.61 19.41 7.58
C VAL A 51 19.66 20.44 6.45
N PRO A 52 20.59 20.32 5.49
CA PRO A 52 20.69 21.24 4.36
C PRO A 52 19.33 21.44 3.68
N ASN A 53 18.91 22.70 3.50
CA ASN A 53 17.62 23.12 2.93
C ASN A 53 16.36 22.76 3.76
N HIS A 54 16.50 22.16 4.94
CA HIS A 54 15.41 21.71 5.80
C HIS A 54 15.72 21.98 7.29
N SER A 55 16.07 23.22 7.60
CA SER A 55 16.15 23.70 8.99
C SER A 55 14.78 24.15 9.49
N GLY A 56 14.46 23.89 10.76
CA GLY A 56 13.19 24.30 11.35
C GLY A 56 12.85 23.56 12.64
N ILE A 57 11.60 23.70 13.09
CA ILE A 57 11.06 23.04 14.28
C ILE A 57 10.07 21.96 13.85
N ILE A 58 10.17 20.78 14.45
CA ILE A 58 9.18 19.70 14.32
C ILE A 58 8.41 19.60 15.64
N ILE A 59 7.09 19.49 15.58
CA ILE A 59 6.21 19.32 16.75
C ILE A 59 5.18 18.23 16.45
N PRO A 60 4.94 17.25 17.35
CA PRO A 60 3.83 16.31 17.19
C PRO A 60 2.49 17.05 17.08
N PHE A 61 1.63 16.65 16.13
CA PHE A 61 0.44 17.44 15.77
C PHE A 61 -0.53 17.62 16.95
N ASP A 62 -0.81 16.57 17.72
CA ASP A 62 -1.69 16.67 18.89
C ASP A 62 -1.12 17.61 19.94
N ASN A 63 0.20 17.54 20.14
CA ASN A 63 0.92 18.40 21.07
C ASN A 63 0.96 19.85 20.59
N TYR A 64 1.00 20.07 19.28
CA TYR A 64 0.84 21.37 18.69
C TYR A 64 -0.57 21.95 18.94
N GLN A 65 -1.64 21.14 18.90
CA GLN A 65 -2.98 21.61 19.30
C GLN A 65 -3.03 22.04 20.77
N PHE A 66 -2.37 21.31 21.66
CA PHE A 66 -2.23 21.72 23.06
C PHE A 66 -1.42 23.02 23.20
N LEU A 67 -0.33 23.16 22.44
CA LEU A 67 0.45 24.41 22.39
C LEU A 67 -0.40 25.58 21.91
N LEU A 68 -1.22 25.41 20.87
CA LEU A 68 -2.11 26.45 20.36
C LEU A 68 -3.10 26.92 21.44
N ASN A 69 -3.72 26.00 22.18
CA ASN A 69 -4.65 26.34 23.25
C ASN A 69 -3.95 27.09 24.39
N TYR A 70 -2.75 26.65 24.77
CA TYR A 70 -1.95 27.33 25.78
C TYR A 70 -1.56 28.76 25.36
N LEU A 71 -1.07 28.90 24.12
CA LEU A 71 -0.72 30.19 23.52
C LEU A 71 -1.94 31.09 23.34
N GLN A 72 -3.12 30.54 23.07
CA GLN A 72 -4.39 31.27 23.02
C GLN A 72 -4.79 31.80 24.40
N GLY A 73 -4.59 31.01 25.46
CA GLY A 73 -4.74 31.46 26.85
C GLY A 73 -3.83 32.64 27.16
N ILE A 74 -2.52 32.53 26.84
CA ILE A 74 -1.56 33.64 27.00
C ILE A 74 -2.01 34.87 26.22
N PHE A 75 -2.44 34.71 24.97
CA PHE A 75 -2.92 35.81 24.14
C PHE A 75 -4.11 36.55 24.79
N TRP A 76 -5.08 35.82 25.34
CA TRP A 76 -6.21 36.41 26.07
C TRP A 76 -5.80 37.10 27.37
N GLU A 77 -4.76 36.62 28.04
CA GLU A 77 -4.24 37.24 29.26
C GLU A 77 -3.35 38.48 29.00
N THR A 78 -2.72 38.59 27.82
CA THR A 78 -1.65 39.58 27.55
C THR A 78 -2.01 40.75 26.62
N ARG A 79 -3.17 40.77 25.92
CA ARG A 79 -3.71 41.94 25.17
C ARG A 79 -5.24 41.99 25.28
N VAL A 80 -5.97 43.11 25.44
CA VAL A 80 -5.91 44.49 24.89
C VAL A 80 -6.17 44.56 23.36
N PHE A 81 -7.44 44.31 22.98
CA PHE A 81 -8.28 44.88 21.92
C PHE A 81 -7.83 45.14 20.44
N GLN A 82 -6.61 44.85 19.95
CA GLN A 82 -6.26 45.31 18.57
C GLN A 82 -5.70 44.31 17.53
N ASN A 83 -5.15 43.14 17.90
CA ASN A 83 -4.61 42.18 16.91
C ASN A 83 -5.40 40.87 16.90
N SER A 84 -5.49 40.19 15.75
CA SER A 84 -6.04 38.84 15.69
C SER A 84 -5.09 37.83 16.36
N PHE A 85 -5.63 36.75 16.92
CA PHE A 85 -4.82 35.68 17.50
C PHE A 85 -3.81 35.12 16.48
N ASN A 86 -4.23 34.97 15.21
CA ASN A 86 -3.38 34.45 14.14
C ASN A 86 -2.15 35.34 13.86
N GLU A 87 -2.31 36.67 13.88
CA GLU A 87 -1.17 37.59 13.69
C GLU A 87 -0.18 37.51 14.86
N TRP A 88 -0.70 37.45 16.09
CA TRP A 88 0.14 37.30 17.28
C TRP A 88 0.85 35.95 17.28
N LEU A 89 0.17 34.86 16.91
CA LEU A 89 0.72 33.52 16.82
C LEU A 89 1.84 33.46 15.77
N ASN A 90 1.62 34.04 14.59
CA ASN A 90 2.66 34.14 13.57
C ASN A 90 3.85 34.94 14.08
N HIS A 91 3.62 36.06 14.76
CA HIS A 91 4.70 36.84 15.36
C HIS A 91 5.48 36.06 16.43
N TYR A 92 4.80 35.28 17.28
CA TYR A 92 5.44 34.39 18.25
C TYR A 92 6.43 33.44 17.57
N PHE A 93 6.01 32.73 16.52
CA PHE A 93 6.88 31.80 15.80
C PHE A 93 8.00 32.51 15.02
N LEU A 94 7.74 33.72 14.47
CA LEU A 94 8.79 34.53 13.84
C LEU A 94 9.89 34.92 14.82
N LEU A 95 9.56 35.21 16.08
CA LEU A 95 10.55 35.48 17.14
C LEU A 95 11.40 34.24 17.47
N LEU A 96 10.89 33.03 17.20
CA LEU A 96 11.66 31.78 17.29
C LEU A 96 12.56 31.53 16.07
N GLY A 97 12.56 32.45 15.08
CA GLY A 97 13.30 32.28 13.84
C GLY A 97 12.66 31.30 12.86
N VAL A 98 11.36 31.01 12.99
CA VAL A 98 10.63 30.10 12.09
C VAL A 98 9.37 30.75 11.52
N ASP A 99 8.91 30.24 10.38
CA ASP A 99 7.73 30.77 9.69
C ASP A 99 6.56 29.79 9.74
N LEU A 100 5.62 30.07 10.65
CA LEU A 100 4.40 29.27 10.79
C LEU A 100 3.53 29.30 9.53
N THR A 101 3.56 30.35 8.73
CA THR A 101 2.70 30.46 7.53
C THR A 101 3.07 29.42 6.46
N HIS A 102 4.30 28.90 6.51
CA HIS A 102 4.84 27.89 5.62
C HIS A 102 4.94 26.50 6.27
N TRP A 103 4.20 26.26 7.36
CA TRP A 103 4.18 24.94 7.98
C TRP A 103 3.70 23.86 7.00
N ARG A 104 4.24 22.65 7.15
CA ARG A 104 3.85 21.47 6.36
C ARG A 104 3.83 20.22 7.21
N GLU A 105 3.16 19.19 6.73
CA GLU A 105 3.17 17.87 7.39
C GLU A 105 4.60 17.31 7.40
N TYR A 106 4.95 16.63 8.49
CA TYR A 106 6.22 15.93 8.66
C TYR A 106 5.95 14.55 9.26
N LYS A 107 6.66 13.55 8.72
CA LYS A 107 6.57 12.15 9.14
C LYS A 107 7.97 11.58 9.21
N ASP A 108 8.33 11.11 10.39
CA ASP A 108 9.54 10.31 10.58
C ASP A 108 9.40 8.94 9.93
N PHE A 109 10.53 8.26 9.74
CA PHE A 109 10.52 6.84 9.42
C PHE A 109 9.91 6.06 10.58
N SER A 110 9.09 5.06 10.27
CA SER A 110 8.59 4.15 11.28
C SER A 110 9.72 3.35 11.89
N SER A 111 9.77 3.33 13.23
CA SER A 111 10.57 2.36 13.98
C SER A 111 10.13 0.92 13.67
N ILE A 112 10.93 -0.07 14.06
CA ILE A 112 10.57 -1.48 13.96
C ILE A 112 10.49 -2.08 15.35
N HIS A 113 9.45 -2.86 15.63
CA HIS A 113 9.32 -3.64 16.86
C HIS A 113 9.76 -5.07 16.60
N LEU A 114 10.65 -5.56 17.46
CA LEU A 114 11.19 -6.92 17.46
C LEU A 114 10.64 -7.70 18.66
N THR A 115 10.13 -8.89 18.43
CA THR A 115 9.82 -9.86 19.48
C THR A 115 10.89 -10.96 19.51
N PHE A 116 11.17 -11.50 20.69
CA PHE A 116 12.23 -12.48 20.89
C PHE A 116 11.70 -13.76 21.52
N ASN A 117 12.34 -14.88 21.20
CA ASN A 117 11.98 -16.20 21.72
C ASN A 117 12.27 -16.34 23.23
N THR A 118 13.28 -15.62 23.73
CA THR A 118 13.65 -15.60 25.14
C THR A 118 14.14 -14.20 25.56
N PRO A 119 13.98 -13.83 26.84
CA PRO A 119 14.57 -12.60 27.38
C PRO A 119 16.10 -12.54 27.23
N GLN A 120 16.78 -13.70 27.28
CA GLN A 120 18.23 -13.75 27.10
C GLN A 120 18.65 -13.34 25.69
N SER A 121 17.93 -13.79 24.66
CA SER A 121 18.16 -13.38 23.27
C SER A 121 17.98 -11.88 23.09
N GLN A 122 16.93 -11.30 23.70
CA GLN A 122 16.69 -9.86 23.70
C GLN A 122 17.84 -9.09 24.35
N PHE A 123 18.31 -9.53 25.52
CA PHE A 123 19.45 -8.90 26.20
C PHE A 123 20.72 -8.96 25.36
N ASN A 124 21.01 -10.12 24.77
CA ASN A 124 22.17 -10.30 23.87
C ASN A 124 22.07 -9.37 22.66
N PHE A 125 20.87 -9.23 22.08
CA PHE A 125 20.63 -8.30 20.98
C PHE A 125 20.90 -6.85 21.37
N ILE A 126 20.37 -6.40 22.52
CA ILE A 126 20.60 -5.04 23.04
C ILE A 126 22.10 -4.77 23.20
N SER A 127 22.84 -5.74 23.73
CA SER A 127 24.29 -5.64 23.91
C SER A 127 25.03 -5.55 22.58
N GLN A 128 24.70 -6.42 21.62
CA GLN A 128 25.37 -6.50 20.32
C GLN A 128 25.03 -5.31 19.39
N PHE A 129 23.79 -4.83 19.44
CA PHE A 129 23.25 -3.81 18.56
C PHE A 129 22.93 -2.49 19.29
N LYS A 130 23.67 -2.18 20.37
CA LYS A 130 23.48 -0.95 21.16
C LYS A 130 23.47 0.34 20.32
N PHE A 131 24.22 0.36 19.22
CA PHE A 131 24.29 1.51 18.30
C PHE A 131 22.98 1.78 17.54
N LEU A 132 22.02 0.85 17.53
CA LEU A 132 20.68 1.05 16.96
C LEU A 132 19.71 1.70 17.95
N ASP A 133 20.19 2.05 19.14
CA ASP A 133 19.42 2.59 20.27
C ASP A 133 18.14 1.80 20.58
N PRO A 134 18.25 0.50 20.88
CA PRO A 134 17.10 -0.35 21.15
C PRO A 134 16.41 0.04 22.47
N VAL A 135 15.09 0.26 22.43
CA VAL A 135 14.28 0.67 23.59
C VAL A 135 13.17 -0.35 23.84
N LEU A 136 12.98 -0.75 25.10
CA LEU A 136 11.82 -1.57 25.49
C LEU A 136 10.55 -0.74 25.36
N SER A 137 9.59 -1.24 24.60
CA SER A 137 8.37 -0.53 24.25
C SER A 137 7.17 -1.47 24.15
N TYR A 138 5.97 -0.89 24.13
CA TYR A 138 4.74 -1.63 23.90
C TYR A 138 4.38 -1.59 22.42
N ASN A 139 4.18 -2.76 21.81
CA ASN A 139 3.71 -2.87 20.44
C ASN A 139 2.18 -2.86 20.42
N PRO A 140 1.53 -1.80 19.90
CA PRO A 140 0.07 -1.72 19.89
C PRO A 140 -0.57 -2.71 18.92
N ILE A 141 0.13 -3.14 17.86
CA ILE A 141 -0.39 -4.07 16.86
C ILE A 141 -0.49 -5.49 17.44
N LEU A 142 0.56 -5.94 18.14
CA LEU A 142 0.60 -7.26 18.78
C LEU A 142 0.03 -7.27 20.20
N GLN A 143 -0.16 -6.10 20.80
CA GLN A 143 -0.52 -5.93 22.21
C GLN A 143 0.46 -6.60 23.19
N THR A 144 1.75 -6.56 22.87
CA THR A 144 2.81 -7.16 23.69
C THR A 144 3.98 -6.22 23.89
N GLN A 145 4.76 -6.47 24.95
CA GLN A 145 6.08 -5.87 25.07
C GLN A 145 6.98 -6.33 23.92
N SER A 146 7.83 -5.43 23.45
CA SER A 146 8.73 -5.64 22.32
C SER A 146 9.96 -4.75 22.47
N LEU A 147 10.96 -4.98 21.63
CA LEU A 147 12.10 -4.10 21.50
C LEU A 147 11.90 -3.21 20.28
N GLN A 148 11.70 -1.91 20.51
CA GLN A 148 11.65 -0.92 19.45
C GLN A 148 13.08 -0.56 19.03
N VAL A 149 13.32 -0.54 17.74
CA VAL A 149 14.60 -0.17 17.13
C VAL A 149 14.36 0.84 16.00
N SER A 150 15.41 1.58 15.61
CA SER A 150 15.33 2.53 14.50
C SER A 150 14.93 1.85 13.18
N ALA A 151 14.39 2.64 12.24
CA ALA A 151 13.99 2.16 10.92
C ALA A 151 15.14 1.47 10.15
N THR A 152 16.38 1.89 10.37
CA THR A 152 17.55 1.35 9.65
C THR A 152 17.98 -0.03 10.17
N ALA A 153 17.41 -0.52 11.29
CA ALA A 153 17.80 -1.78 11.90
C ALA A 153 17.73 -2.96 10.93
N ILE A 154 16.68 -3.05 10.09
CA ILE A 154 16.52 -4.14 9.11
C ILE A 154 17.69 -4.18 8.13
N TRP A 155 18.18 -3.04 7.68
CA TRP A 155 19.33 -2.95 6.77
C TRP A 155 20.62 -3.43 7.43
N HIS A 156 20.83 -3.06 8.70
CA HIS A 156 21.97 -3.56 9.48
C HIS A 156 21.90 -5.08 9.64
N LEU A 157 20.71 -5.63 9.92
CA LEU A 157 20.52 -7.07 10.04
C LEU A 157 20.75 -7.79 8.71
N LEU A 158 20.22 -7.28 7.60
CA LEU A 158 20.48 -7.84 6.26
C LEU A 158 21.98 -7.83 5.92
N ARG A 159 22.70 -6.76 6.28
CA ARG A 159 24.15 -6.69 6.09
C ARG A 159 24.90 -7.77 6.86
N VAL A 160 24.48 -8.07 8.09
CA VAL A 160 25.07 -9.14 8.91
C VAL A 160 24.69 -10.51 8.33
N TYR A 161 23.43 -10.68 7.90
CA TYR A 161 22.96 -11.90 7.24
C TYR A 161 23.81 -12.25 6.03
N TYR A 162 24.00 -11.34 5.06
CA TYR A 162 24.78 -11.62 3.85
C TYR A 162 26.28 -11.90 4.12
N LYS A 163 26.80 -11.46 5.26
CA LYS A 163 28.16 -11.82 5.73
C LYS A 163 28.22 -13.21 6.37
N SER A 164 27.10 -13.73 6.84
CA SER A 164 27.02 -15.03 7.48
C SER A 164 27.31 -16.17 6.49
N PRO A 165 28.05 -17.22 6.89
CA PRO A 165 28.19 -18.43 6.07
C PRO A 165 26.88 -19.19 5.90
N ARG A 166 25.85 -18.92 6.73
CA ARG A 166 24.54 -19.54 6.65
C ARG A 166 23.59 -18.87 5.65
N ALA A 167 23.99 -17.74 5.04
CA ALA A 167 23.17 -17.02 4.08
C ALA A 167 22.86 -17.89 2.87
N GLU A 168 21.58 -17.92 2.47
CA GLU A 168 21.11 -18.77 1.39
C GLU A 168 21.79 -18.49 0.05
N ILE A 169 22.08 -17.23 -0.26
CA ILE A 169 22.76 -16.86 -1.51
C ILE A 169 24.12 -17.56 -1.71
N ARG A 170 24.80 -17.94 -0.62
CA ARG A 170 26.08 -18.66 -0.70
C ARG A 170 25.91 -20.15 -1.02
N ASN A 171 24.68 -20.65 -0.90
CA ASN A 171 24.30 -22.03 -1.12
C ASN A 171 23.51 -22.23 -2.43
N ILE A 172 23.23 -21.15 -3.20
CA ILE A 172 22.55 -21.24 -4.49
C ILE A 172 23.51 -21.80 -5.54
N GLN A 173 23.23 -23.00 -6.04
CA GLN A 173 24.07 -23.70 -7.03
C GLN A 173 23.45 -23.78 -8.43
N ASP A 174 22.23 -23.27 -8.62
CA ASP A 174 21.54 -23.38 -9.91
C ASP A 174 21.71 -22.12 -10.77
N ALA A 175 22.55 -22.23 -11.80
CA ALA A 175 22.79 -21.17 -12.76
C ALA A 175 21.51 -20.74 -13.51
N SER A 176 20.57 -21.66 -13.77
CA SER A 176 19.33 -21.35 -14.48
C SER A 176 18.41 -20.46 -13.66
N VAL A 177 18.30 -20.72 -12.37
CA VAL A 177 17.49 -19.90 -11.43
C VAL A 177 18.08 -18.50 -11.31
N MET A 178 19.41 -18.39 -11.18
CA MET A 178 20.09 -17.09 -11.12
C MET A 178 19.95 -16.30 -12.43
N GLN A 179 20.06 -16.96 -13.58
CA GLN A 179 19.86 -16.33 -14.88
C GLN A 179 18.43 -15.82 -15.05
N ASN A 180 17.43 -16.63 -14.69
CA ASN A 180 16.02 -16.22 -14.74
C ASN A 180 15.74 -15.00 -13.83
N GLN A 181 16.36 -14.94 -12.65
CA GLN A 181 16.25 -13.77 -11.78
C GLN A 181 16.92 -12.54 -12.39
N LEU A 182 18.11 -12.70 -12.96
CA LEU A 182 18.84 -11.62 -13.65
C LEU A 182 18.00 -11.03 -14.79
N ASP A 183 17.44 -11.87 -15.65
CA ASP A 183 16.61 -11.45 -16.79
C ASP A 183 15.38 -10.67 -16.32
N ARG A 184 14.71 -11.12 -15.26
CA ARG A 184 13.55 -10.42 -14.68
C ARG A 184 13.92 -9.07 -14.07
N LEU A 185 15.06 -8.96 -13.39
CA LEU A 185 15.55 -7.68 -12.85
C LEU A 185 15.88 -6.68 -13.97
N GLN A 186 16.49 -7.15 -15.06
CA GLN A 186 16.76 -6.32 -16.23
C GLN A 186 15.47 -5.84 -16.90
N GLN A 187 14.48 -6.72 -17.06
CA GLN A 187 13.16 -6.37 -17.57
C GLN A 187 12.44 -5.35 -16.68
N LEU A 188 12.50 -5.51 -15.34
CA LEU A 188 11.94 -4.55 -14.41
C LEU A 188 12.60 -3.17 -14.53
N LYS A 189 13.95 -3.13 -14.63
CA LYS A 189 14.68 -1.87 -14.82
C LYS A 189 14.27 -1.17 -16.11
N GLN A 190 14.24 -1.91 -17.22
CA GLN A 190 13.83 -1.38 -18.51
C GLN A 190 12.39 -0.85 -18.46
N LEU A 191 11.46 -1.57 -17.82
CA LEU A 191 10.07 -1.13 -17.68
C LEU A 191 9.96 0.20 -16.91
N ILE A 192 10.77 0.40 -15.87
CA ILE A 192 10.82 1.66 -15.10
C ILE A 192 11.28 2.82 -15.97
N GLU A 193 12.31 2.58 -16.79
CA GLU A 193 12.90 3.58 -17.70
C GLU A 193 11.95 3.91 -18.85
N ASP A 194 11.47 2.91 -19.60
CA ASP A 194 10.62 3.08 -20.78
C ASP A 194 9.29 3.79 -20.48
N HIS A 195 8.75 3.60 -19.27
CA HIS A 195 7.47 4.18 -18.86
C HIS A 195 7.59 5.36 -17.88
N ASN A 196 8.80 5.89 -17.66
CA ASN A 196 9.09 7.01 -16.77
C ASN A 196 8.45 6.85 -15.36
N LEU A 197 8.64 5.68 -14.73
CA LEU A 197 7.98 5.33 -13.46
C LEU A 197 8.70 5.86 -12.21
N GLN A 198 9.80 6.59 -12.36
CA GLN A 198 10.64 7.06 -11.26
C GLN A 198 9.85 7.92 -10.28
N THR A 199 9.11 8.93 -10.76
CA THR A 199 8.32 9.81 -9.89
C THR A 199 7.25 9.04 -9.10
N ARG A 200 6.70 7.93 -9.66
CA ARG A 200 5.74 7.08 -8.93
C ARG A 200 6.42 6.36 -7.76
N LEU A 201 7.67 5.93 -7.92
CA LEU A 201 8.46 5.33 -6.85
C LEU A 201 8.82 6.35 -5.77
N ASP A 202 9.14 7.60 -6.14
CA ASP A 202 9.35 8.68 -5.17
C ASP A 202 8.10 8.92 -4.33
N TYR A 203 6.93 8.95 -4.97
CA TYR A 203 5.70 9.09 -4.22
C TYR A 203 5.39 7.87 -3.34
N SER A 204 5.74 6.65 -3.77
CA SER A 204 5.57 5.44 -2.96
C SER A 204 6.22 5.55 -1.57
N MET A 205 7.39 6.22 -1.50
CA MET A 205 8.09 6.51 -0.25
C MET A 205 7.27 7.44 0.66
N MET A 206 6.71 8.51 0.09
CA MET A 206 5.85 9.43 0.82
C MET A 206 4.57 8.74 1.29
N LEU A 207 4.00 7.85 0.46
CA LEU A 207 2.84 7.06 0.83
C LEU A 207 3.15 6.11 2.00
N ALA A 208 4.29 5.40 1.96
CA ALA A 208 4.65 4.44 3.02
C ALA A 208 4.96 5.11 4.37
N ARG A 209 5.18 6.43 4.37
CA ARG A 209 5.34 7.28 5.55
C ARG A 209 4.03 7.94 5.99
N ASP A 210 2.89 7.50 5.45
CA ASP A 210 1.55 7.97 5.82
C ASP A 210 1.36 9.49 5.66
N PHE A 211 2.01 10.11 4.66
CA PHE A 211 1.73 11.51 4.31
C PHE A 211 0.32 11.67 3.73
N SER A 212 -0.31 12.81 4.01
CA SER A 212 -1.56 13.19 3.37
C SER A 212 -1.36 13.46 1.89
N ASN A 213 -2.32 13.03 1.07
CA ASN A 213 -2.31 13.18 -0.38
C ASN A 213 -2.78 14.60 -0.76
N HIS A 214 -1.92 15.59 -0.51
CA HIS A 214 -2.20 17.00 -0.74
C HIS A 214 -1.02 17.70 -1.46
N ILE A 215 -1.32 18.62 -2.37
CA ILE A 215 -0.31 19.31 -3.19
C ILE A 215 0.74 20.06 -2.35
N LYS A 216 0.34 20.61 -1.19
CA LYS A 216 1.26 21.25 -0.22
C LYS A 216 2.34 20.31 0.32
N ASN A 217 2.04 19.01 0.38
CA ASN A 217 3.01 17.99 0.78
C ASN A 217 3.85 17.51 -0.41
N GLY A 218 3.64 18.05 -1.61
CA GLY A 218 4.25 17.53 -2.84
C GLY A 218 3.63 16.21 -3.31
N VAL A 219 2.54 15.73 -2.71
CA VAL A 219 1.87 14.48 -3.06
C VAL A 219 0.50 14.78 -3.66
N SER A 220 0.32 14.47 -4.94
CA SER A 220 -0.99 14.50 -5.60
C SER A 220 -1.12 13.25 -6.46
N LEU A 221 -1.41 12.15 -5.79
CA LEU A 221 -1.50 10.83 -6.39
C LEU A 221 -2.94 10.37 -6.48
N GLU A 222 -3.38 10.09 -7.70
CA GLU A 222 -4.60 9.33 -7.91
C GLU A 222 -4.44 7.89 -7.41
N THR A 223 -5.54 7.25 -7.00
CA THR A 223 -5.53 5.86 -6.53
C THR A 223 -4.96 4.89 -7.58
N THR A 224 -5.13 5.16 -8.87
CA THR A 224 -4.53 4.37 -9.97
C THR A 224 -3.00 4.41 -9.95
N HIS A 225 -2.43 5.59 -9.66
CA HIS A 225 -0.99 5.80 -9.55
C HIS A 225 -0.44 5.19 -8.27
N ALA A 226 -1.15 5.35 -7.15
CA ALA A 226 -0.79 4.74 -5.86
C ALA A 226 -0.76 3.20 -5.93
N ALA A 227 -1.80 2.57 -6.51
CA ALA A 227 -1.84 1.13 -6.73
C ALA A 227 -0.70 0.64 -7.64
N SER A 228 -0.40 1.39 -8.71
CA SER A 228 0.72 1.08 -9.60
C SER A 228 2.07 1.18 -8.88
N ALA A 229 2.25 2.19 -8.03
CA ALA A 229 3.47 2.42 -7.28
C ALA A 229 3.74 1.31 -6.24
N TYR A 230 2.71 0.94 -5.46
CA TYR A 230 2.79 -0.18 -4.52
C TYR A 230 3.05 -1.51 -5.24
N SER A 231 2.37 -1.77 -6.36
CA SER A 231 2.59 -2.98 -7.17
C SER A 231 4.04 -3.08 -7.65
N LEU A 232 4.58 -1.99 -8.21
CA LEU A 232 5.95 -1.95 -8.68
C LEU A 232 6.95 -2.12 -7.53
N SER A 233 6.73 -1.47 -6.38
CA SER A 233 7.57 -1.63 -5.20
C SER A 233 7.60 -3.07 -4.70
N LEU A 234 6.45 -3.75 -4.64
CA LEU A 234 6.36 -5.16 -4.26
C LEU A 234 7.14 -6.06 -5.22
N LYS A 235 7.03 -5.84 -6.53
CA LYS A 235 7.79 -6.59 -7.55
C LYS A 235 9.29 -6.39 -7.40
N ILE A 236 9.75 -5.15 -7.22
CA ILE A 236 11.17 -4.85 -7.00
C ILE A 236 11.64 -5.50 -5.70
N TYR A 237 10.88 -5.37 -4.61
CA TYR A 237 11.22 -5.98 -3.32
C TYR A 237 11.35 -7.50 -3.44
N ALA A 238 10.39 -8.17 -4.10
CA ALA A 238 10.38 -9.61 -4.30
C ALA A 238 11.57 -10.11 -5.12
N GLU A 239 11.94 -9.41 -6.21
CA GLU A 239 13.07 -9.83 -7.06
C GLU A 239 14.43 -9.49 -6.43
N VAL A 240 14.58 -8.32 -5.78
CA VAL A 240 15.84 -7.94 -5.11
C VAL A 240 16.16 -8.88 -3.94
N ASN A 241 15.13 -9.37 -3.26
CA ASN A 241 15.25 -10.22 -2.07
C ASN A 241 14.96 -11.71 -2.34
N ARG A 242 14.84 -12.14 -3.60
CA ARG A 242 14.38 -13.50 -3.94
C ARG A 242 15.14 -14.62 -3.22
N ASP A 243 16.43 -14.45 -3.02
CA ASP A 243 17.37 -15.37 -2.36
C ASP A 243 17.25 -15.40 -0.84
N ASN A 244 16.55 -14.46 -0.22
CA ASN A 244 16.35 -14.42 1.22
C ASN A 244 14.88 -14.65 1.65
N LEU A 245 14.00 -14.83 0.66
CA LEU A 245 12.58 -15.13 0.81
C LEU A 245 12.32 -16.63 0.59
N ALA A 246 11.46 -17.21 1.44
CA ALA A 246 10.89 -18.52 1.15
C ALA A 246 9.98 -18.44 -0.08
N LEU A 247 9.79 -19.57 -0.79
CA LEU A 247 8.98 -19.61 -2.02
C LEU A 247 7.58 -19.03 -1.82
N PHE A 248 6.88 -19.42 -0.74
CA PHE A 248 5.55 -18.90 -0.45
C PHE A 248 5.54 -17.38 -0.21
N GLN A 249 6.61 -16.81 0.36
CA GLN A 249 6.74 -15.36 0.59
C GLN A 249 6.90 -14.63 -0.74
N TYR A 250 7.70 -15.18 -1.64
CA TYR A 250 7.87 -14.64 -2.99
C TYR A 250 6.54 -14.69 -3.79
N GLU A 251 5.81 -15.80 -3.71
CA GLU A 251 4.51 -15.98 -4.37
C GLU A 251 3.43 -15.03 -3.82
N VAL A 252 3.35 -14.83 -2.50
CA VAL A 252 2.37 -13.91 -1.91
C VAL A 252 2.65 -12.45 -2.29
N LEU A 253 3.92 -12.05 -2.40
CA LEU A 253 4.31 -10.69 -2.83
C LEU A 253 3.91 -10.42 -4.27
N ASN A 254 4.18 -11.34 -5.19
CA ASN A 254 3.79 -11.21 -6.60
C ASN A 254 2.28 -11.19 -6.78
N TYR A 255 1.57 -12.04 -6.02
CA TYR A 255 0.11 -12.05 -6.03
C TYR A 255 -0.48 -10.73 -5.53
N ALA A 256 0.01 -10.19 -4.41
CA ALA A 256 -0.39 -8.87 -3.92
C ALA A 256 -0.12 -7.77 -4.96
N ALA A 257 1.02 -7.84 -5.65
CA ALA A 257 1.35 -6.92 -6.73
C ALA A 257 0.35 -7.01 -7.90
N SER A 258 -0.11 -8.21 -8.26
CA SER A 258 -1.11 -8.43 -9.32
C SER A 258 -2.50 -7.93 -8.92
N LEU A 259 -2.94 -8.13 -7.66
CA LEU A 259 -4.20 -7.55 -7.16
C LEU A 259 -4.23 -6.02 -7.31
N LEU A 260 -3.09 -5.37 -7.08
CA LEU A 260 -2.93 -3.92 -7.27
C LEU A 260 -2.90 -3.54 -8.76
N ALA A 261 -2.01 -4.16 -9.55
CA ALA A 261 -1.85 -3.90 -10.98
C ALA A 261 -1.43 -5.17 -11.75
N ALA A 262 -2.38 -5.74 -12.50
CA ALA A 262 -2.19 -6.94 -13.30
C ALA A 262 -1.99 -6.63 -14.79
N TYR A 263 -1.12 -7.42 -15.42
CA TYR A 263 -0.84 -7.35 -16.85
C TYR A 263 -0.68 -8.77 -17.40
N THR A 264 -1.21 -9.04 -18.60
CA THR A 264 -0.94 -10.29 -19.31
C THR A 264 0.55 -10.40 -19.65
N PRO A 265 1.06 -11.59 -20.02
CA PRO A 265 2.43 -11.76 -20.51
C PRO A 265 2.77 -10.83 -21.70
N GLU A 266 1.78 -10.49 -22.53
CA GLU A 266 1.91 -9.55 -23.65
C GLU A 266 1.77 -8.08 -23.23
N GLY A 267 1.67 -7.78 -21.93
CA GLY A 267 1.59 -6.43 -21.38
C GLY A 267 0.20 -5.79 -21.37
N LYS A 268 -0.88 -6.52 -21.65
CA LYS A 268 -2.24 -5.96 -21.65
C LYS A 268 -2.80 -5.86 -20.24
N LEU A 269 -3.57 -4.82 -19.94
CA LEU A 269 -4.19 -4.64 -18.62
C LEU A 269 -5.22 -5.75 -18.33
N GLN A 270 -5.18 -6.26 -17.10
CA GLN A 270 -6.17 -7.19 -16.57
C GLN A 270 -6.90 -6.60 -15.37
N GLN A 271 -8.01 -7.24 -14.98
CA GLN A 271 -8.76 -6.91 -13.77
C GLN A 271 -7.82 -6.83 -12.56
N SER A 272 -7.78 -5.64 -11.96
CA SER A 272 -7.03 -5.32 -10.75
C SER A 272 -7.58 -4.01 -10.17
N LEU A 273 -7.12 -3.63 -8.96
CA LEU A 273 -7.53 -2.37 -8.34
C LEU A 273 -7.21 -1.16 -9.22
N LYS A 274 -6.05 -1.13 -9.88
CA LYS A 274 -5.67 -0.08 -10.85
C LYS A 274 -6.74 0.11 -11.93
N THR A 275 -7.18 -0.99 -12.56
CA THR A 275 -8.18 -0.91 -13.63
C THR A 275 -9.57 -0.58 -13.11
N ASP A 276 -9.89 -1.01 -11.90
CA ASP A 276 -11.15 -0.73 -11.25
C ASP A 276 -11.30 0.77 -10.91
N THR A 277 -10.27 1.34 -10.28
CA THR A 277 -10.23 2.79 -10.03
C THR A 277 -10.27 3.59 -11.33
N LYS A 278 -9.65 3.09 -12.41
CA LYS A 278 -9.76 3.74 -13.73
C LYS A 278 -11.22 3.78 -14.21
N PHE A 279 -11.97 2.70 -14.02
CA PHE A 279 -13.40 2.67 -14.32
C PHE A 279 -14.20 3.63 -13.44
N VAL A 280 -13.97 3.65 -12.12
CA VAL A 280 -14.66 4.58 -11.20
C VAL A 280 -14.40 6.04 -11.57
N LYS A 281 -13.15 6.39 -11.92
CA LYS A 281 -12.80 7.73 -12.41
C LYS A 281 -13.52 8.06 -13.71
N TYR A 282 -13.55 7.11 -14.65
CA TYR A 282 -14.28 7.27 -15.91
C TYR A 282 -15.78 7.50 -15.67
N LEU A 283 -16.39 6.72 -14.77
CA LEU A 283 -17.80 6.88 -14.38
C LEU A 283 -18.06 8.27 -13.80
N ASP A 284 -17.20 8.75 -12.89
CA ASP A 284 -17.31 10.09 -12.31
C ASP A 284 -17.17 11.19 -13.38
N GLN A 285 -16.17 11.08 -14.26
CA GLN A 285 -15.98 12.03 -15.37
C GLN A 285 -17.18 12.08 -16.32
N GLN A 286 -17.74 10.91 -16.67
CA GLN A 286 -18.92 10.84 -17.51
C GLN A 286 -20.10 11.55 -16.86
N LEU A 287 -20.35 11.34 -15.56
CA LEU A 287 -21.39 12.04 -14.83
C LEU A 287 -21.15 13.55 -14.82
N MET A 288 -19.93 13.99 -14.49
CA MET A 288 -19.57 15.41 -14.39
C MET A 288 -19.68 16.15 -15.72
N ASN A 289 -19.43 15.49 -16.86
CA ASN A 289 -19.61 16.09 -18.18
C ASN A 289 -21.05 16.53 -18.44
N PHE A 290 -22.06 15.90 -17.82
CA PHE A 290 -23.46 16.30 -17.95
C PHE A 290 -23.90 17.38 -16.96
N ILE A 291 -23.14 17.60 -15.89
CA ILE A 291 -23.44 18.56 -14.82
C ILE A 291 -22.72 19.90 -15.08
N SER A 292 -22.52 20.27 -16.35
CA SER A 292 -21.48 21.19 -16.85
C SER A 292 -21.48 22.66 -16.36
N ASN A 293 -22.09 23.04 -15.23
CA ASN A 293 -22.03 24.40 -14.69
C ASN A 293 -21.92 24.46 -13.15
N HIS A 294 -20.86 25.16 -12.72
CA HIS A 294 -20.56 25.78 -11.42
C HIS A 294 -20.67 24.96 -10.13
N PHE A 295 -19.65 25.11 -9.26
CA PHE A 295 -19.66 24.92 -7.80
C PHE A 295 -21.03 24.56 -7.21
N LEU A 296 -21.48 23.33 -7.39
CA LEU A 296 -22.74 22.90 -6.82
C LEU A 296 -22.47 22.60 -5.35
N MET A 297 -23.19 23.29 -4.47
CA MET A 297 -23.23 22.94 -3.05
C MET A 297 -23.77 21.50 -2.86
N GLU A 298 -24.59 21.00 -3.80
CA GLU A 298 -25.21 19.67 -3.78
C GLU A 298 -25.12 18.96 -5.14
N PHE A 299 -24.73 17.69 -5.16
CA PHE A 299 -24.71 16.91 -6.40
C PHE A 299 -26.12 16.42 -6.77
N PRO A 300 -26.55 16.54 -8.04
CA PRO A 300 -27.85 16.04 -8.47
C PRO A 300 -27.89 14.53 -8.32
N VAL A 301 -29.02 14.02 -7.80
CA VAL A 301 -29.27 12.58 -7.71
C VAL A 301 -29.56 12.00 -9.09
N LEU A 302 -29.18 10.74 -9.34
CA LEU A 302 -29.34 10.11 -10.66
C LEU A 302 -30.78 10.21 -11.17
N ARG A 303 -31.78 10.03 -10.29
CA ARG A 303 -33.21 10.12 -10.64
C ARG A 303 -33.67 11.50 -11.14
N THR A 304 -32.95 12.57 -10.84
CA THR A 304 -33.29 13.94 -11.27
C THR A 304 -32.62 14.34 -12.59
N LEU A 305 -31.70 13.53 -13.11
CA LEU A 305 -31.00 13.81 -14.37
C LEU A 305 -31.88 13.50 -15.59
N PRO A 306 -31.58 14.01 -16.80
CA PRO A 306 -32.28 13.62 -18.01
C PRO A 306 -32.28 12.10 -18.22
N VAL A 307 -33.39 11.55 -18.70
CA VAL A 307 -33.58 10.09 -18.86
C VAL A 307 -32.44 9.44 -19.66
N GLN A 308 -31.91 10.11 -20.69
CA GLN A 308 -30.77 9.59 -21.46
C GLN A 308 -29.51 9.40 -20.59
N VAL A 309 -29.24 10.33 -19.67
CA VAL A 309 -28.11 10.27 -18.73
C VAL A 309 -28.32 9.14 -17.72
N GLN A 310 -29.54 8.98 -17.20
CA GLN A 310 -29.87 7.90 -16.27
C GLN A 310 -29.61 6.52 -16.90
N ILE A 311 -30.09 6.32 -18.12
CA ILE A 311 -29.91 5.08 -18.89
C ILE A 311 -28.43 4.84 -19.16
N PHE A 312 -27.70 5.88 -19.57
CA PHE A 312 -26.28 5.77 -19.89
C PHE A 312 -25.43 5.37 -18.67
N ILE A 313 -25.57 6.07 -17.54
CA ILE A 313 -24.83 5.77 -16.31
C ILE A 313 -25.19 4.37 -15.79
N SER A 314 -26.47 4.00 -15.81
CA SER A 314 -26.90 2.67 -15.40
C SER A 314 -26.31 1.59 -16.32
N SER A 315 -26.30 1.82 -17.64
CA SER A 315 -25.71 0.89 -18.61
C SER A 315 -24.20 0.75 -18.44
N LEU A 316 -23.46 1.80 -18.09
CA LEU A 316 -22.03 1.72 -17.81
C LEU A 316 -21.74 0.84 -16.60
N ILE A 317 -22.51 1.02 -15.52
CA ILE A 317 -22.40 0.21 -14.30
C ILE A 317 -22.73 -1.25 -14.62
N GLU A 318 -23.84 -1.52 -15.31
CA GLU A 318 -24.21 -2.89 -15.71
C GLU A 318 -23.18 -3.54 -16.63
N HIS A 319 -22.62 -2.81 -17.58
CA HIS A 319 -21.60 -3.35 -18.48
C HIS A 319 -20.33 -3.74 -17.70
N ASN A 320 -19.89 -2.90 -16.75
CA ASN A 320 -18.77 -3.22 -15.87
C ASN A 320 -19.05 -4.44 -14.98
N LEU A 321 -20.22 -4.48 -14.35
CA LEU A 321 -20.67 -5.60 -13.51
C LEU A 321 -20.64 -6.91 -14.28
N ASN A 322 -21.26 -6.93 -15.46
CA ASN A 322 -21.32 -8.13 -16.29
C ASN A 322 -19.91 -8.57 -16.74
N ALA A 323 -19.05 -7.63 -17.09
CA ALA A 323 -17.67 -7.94 -17.46
C ALA A 323 -16.85 -8.52 -16.29
N MET A 324 -17.00 -7.98 -15.08
CA MET A 324 -16.33 -8.50 -13.88
C MET A 324 -16.85 -9.89 -13.46
N LEU A 325 -18.16 -10.10 -13.58
CA LEU A 325 -18.83 -11.29 -13.04
C LEU A 325 -18.83 -12.46 -14.03
N TYR A 326 -19.06 -12.19 -15.33
CA TYR A 326 -19.13 -13.22 -16.37
C TYR A 326 -17.88 -13.32 -17.23
N GLY A 327 -16.93 -12.40 -17.05
CA GLY A 327 -15.72 -12.31 -17.85
C GLY A 327 -15.93 -11.51 -19.14
N CYS A 328 -14.88 -10.83 -19.57
CA CYS A 328 -14.84 -10.12 -20.83
C CYS A 328 -13.39 -10.00 -21.30
N PRO A 329 -13.00 -10.58 -22.45
CA PRO A 329 -11.61 -10.48 -22.93
C PRO A 329 -11.23 -9.05 -23.32
N PHE A 330 -12.22 -8.22 -23.67
CA PHE A 330 -12.02 -6.85 -24.13
C PHE A 330 -13.07 -5.89 -23.56
N PHE A 331 -12.84 -5.38 -22.35
CA PHE A 331 -13.66 -4.33 -21.74
C PHE A 331 -13.03 -2.95 -21.98
N SER A 332 -13.74 -2.08 -22.71
CA SER A 332 -13.26 -0.72 -23.01
C SER A 332 -13.61 0.25 -21.89
N VAL A 333 -12.59 0.92 -21.33
CA VAL A 333 -12.78 2.05 -20.40
C VAL A 333 -12.26 3.30 -21.10
N GLY A 334 -13.18 4.08 -21.67
CA GLY A 334 -12.84 5.23 -22.51
C GLY A 334 -12.22 4.84 -23.87
N SER A 335 -11.53 5.78 -24.51
CA SER A 335 -10.94 5.66 -25.84
C SER A 335 -9.66 4.81 -25.90
N ASP A 336 -8.86 4.81 -24.83
CA ASP A 336 -7.45 4.39 -24.91
C ASP A 336 -7.08 3.23 -23.99
N SER A 337 -8.06 2.48 -23.48
CA SER A 337 -7.74 1.27 -22.71
C SER A 337 -8.75 0.16 -22.82
N CYS A 338 -8.22 -1.01 -23.13
CA CYS A 338 -8.91 -2.27 -23.08
C CYS A 338 -8.38 -3.09 -21.90
N ILE A 339 -9.31 -3.67 -21.13
CA ILE A 339 -9.02 -4.48 -19.95
C ILE A 339 -9.56 -5.89 -20.19
N SER A 340 -8.75 -6.90 -19.91
CA SER A 340 -9.23 -8.28 -19.85
C SER A 340 -9.75 -8.60 -18.45
N MET A 341 -10.99 -9.09 -18.37
CA MET A 341 -11.66 -9.45 -17.13
C MET A 341 -11.88 -10.97 -17.08
N PRO A 342 -11.25 -11.69 -16.15
CA PRO A 342 -11.51 -13.11 -15.94
C PRO A 342 -12.92 -13.31 -15.38
N ARG A 343 -13.58 -14.40 -15.76
CA ARG A 343 -14.91 -14.74 -15.25
C ARG A 343 -14.83 -15.17 -13.78
N PHE A 344 -15.57 -14.46 -12.93
CA PHE A 344 -15.70 -14.81 -11.51
C PHE A 344 -16.76 -15.88 -11.25
N PHE A 345 -17.95 -15.76 -11.85
CA PHE A 345 -19.01 -16.73 -11.60
C PHE A 345 -18.73 -18.10 -12.21
N PRO A 346 -19.12 -19.19 -11.53
CA PRO A 346 -18.98 -20.51 -12.09
C PRO A 346 -19.87 -20.69 -13.33
N GLY A 347 -19.34 -21.32 -14.36
CA GLY A 347 -20.12 -21.85 -15.47
C GLY A 347 -20.92 -23.10 -15.06
N ARG A 348 -21.59 -23.73 -16.04
CA ARG A 348 -22.41 -24.95 -15.81
C ARG A 348 -21.61 -26.11 -15.18
N GLU A 349 -20.31 -26.17 -15.43
CA GLU A 349 -19.42 -27.19 -14.89
C GLU A 349 -18.84 -26.82 -13.51
N MET A 350 -19.30 -25.74 -12.88
CA MET A 350 -18.74 -25.22 -11.63
C MET A 350 -17.26 -24.83 -11.75
N GLN A 351 -16.88 -24.31 -12.92
CA GLN A 351 -15.55 -23.79 -13.21
C GLN A 351 -15.61 -22.28 -13.48
N SER A 352 -14.56 -21.57 -13.10
CA SER A 352 -14.40 -20.12 -13.21
C SER A 352 -12.93 -19.77 -13.45
N ASP A 353 -12.66 -18.55 -13.90
CA ASP A 353 -11.31 -18.13 -14.25
C ASP A 353 -10.60 -17.40 -13.09
N THR A 354 -11.37 -16.90 -12.10
CA THR A 354 -10.84 -16.32 -10.86
C THR A 354 -11.76 -16.60 -9.68
N ASP A 355 -11.20 -16.80 -8.49
CA ASP A 355 -11.93 -16.96 -7.22
C ASP A 355 -11.98 -15.69 -6.38
N GLU A 356 -11.39 -14.60 -6.89
CA GLU A 356 -11.29 -13.34 -6.18
C GLU A 356 -11.54 -12.15 -7.14
N LEU A 357 -12.40 -11.24 -6.70
CA LEU A 357 -12.59 -9.93 -7.30
C LEU A 357 -12.04 -8.87 -6.37
N ILE A 358 -11.37 -7.87 -6.91
CA ILE A 358 -10.92 -6.69 -6.18
C ILE A 358 -11.49 -5.42 -6.80
N PHE A 359 -12.04 -4.51 -5.99
CA PHE A 359 -12.58 -3.25 -6.47
C PHE A 359 -12.53 -2.14 -5.41
N GLN A 360 -12.59 -0.90 -5.86
CA GLN A 360 -12.66 0.27 -5.00
C GLN A 360 -14.09 0.43 -4.46
N GLY A 361 -14.21 0.34 -3.14
CA GLY A 361 -15.44 0.54 -2.37
C GLY A 361 -15.31 1.70 -1.39
N GLY A 362 -16.08 1.64 -0.30
CA GLY A 362 -16.05 2.66 0.78
C GLY A 362 -17.25 3.60 0.76
N GLY A 363 -18.26 3.31 -0.05
CA GLY A 363 -19.59 3.88 0.12
C GLY A 363 -19.74 5.40 0.01
N MET A 364 -18.76 6.14 -0.53
CA MET A 364 -18.94 7.57 -0.86
C MET A 364 -17.93 8.04 -1.94
N ARG A 365 -18.25 9.16 -2.59
CA ARG A 365 -17.36 9.89 -3.50
C ARG A 365 -16.13 10.43 -2.77
N GLY A 366 -14.98 10.44 -3.45
CA GLY A 366 -13.72 10.97 -2.90
C GLY A 366 -13.02 10.08 -1.86
N HIS A 367 -13.74 9.15 -1.22
CA HIS A 367 -13.16 8.14 -0.35
C HIS A 367 -12.67 6.91 -1.14
N SER A 368 -11.64 6.23 -0.63
CA SER A 368 -11.08 5.02 -1.22
C SER A 368 -10.91 3.95 -0.13
N ALA A 369 -11.81 2.98 -0.12
CA ALA A 369 -11.62 1.69 0.54
C ALA A 369 -11.41 0.60 -0.51
N VAL A 370 -10.73 -0.49 -0.16
CA VAL A 370 -10.52 -1.61 -1.07
C VAL A 370 -11.36 -2.79 -0.62
N PHE A 371 -12.23 -3.28 -1.49
CA PHE A 371 -13.04 -4.45 -1.24
C PHE A 371 -12.59 -5.63 -2.09
N ARG A 372 -12.67 -6.81 -1.49
CA ARG A 372 -12.46 -8.07 -2.18
C ARG A 372 -13.66 -8.96 -1.98
N ILE A 373 -14.09 -9.65 -3.04
CA ILE A 373 -15.09 -10.71 -2.93
C ILE A 373 -14.39 -12.02 -3.26
N ILE A 374 -14.38 -12.92 -2.30
CA ILE A 374 -13.77 -14.25 -2.39
C ILE A 374 -14.89 -15.26 -2.47
N LYS A 375 -14.82 -16.18 -3.43
CA LYS A 375 -15.68 -17.36 -3.44
C LYS A 375 -14.90 -18.60 -2.99
N VAL A 376 -15.54 -19.44 -2.19
CA VAL A 376 -14.93 -20.64 -1.61
C VAL A 376 -15.77 -21.85 -1.95
N GLY A 377 -15.16 -22.83 -2.61
CA GLY A 377 -15.81 -24.05 -3.05
C GLY A 377 -16.03 -25.05 -1.92
N TYR A 378 -17.18 -25.72 -1.95
CA TYR A 378 -17.56 -26.77 -0.99
C TYR A 378 -18.10 -28.00 -1.71
N LEU A 379 -17.82 -29.17 -1.15
CA LEU A 379 -18.38 -30.46 -1.54
C LEU A 379 -19.82 -30.61 -0.99
N ALA A 380 -20.53 -31.64 -1.44
CA ALA A 380 -21.93 -31.87 -1.07
C ALA A 380 -22.13 -32.13 0.44
N ASP A 381 -21.12 -32.68 1.12
CA ASP A 381 -21.11 -32.90 2.57
C ASP A 381 -20.80 -31.62 3.38
N GLY A 382 -20.48 -30.51 2.70
CA GLY A 382 -20.10 -29.25 3.32
C GLY A 382 -18.63 -29.14 3.71
N VAL A 383 -17.79 -30.11 3.33
CA VAL A 383 -16.33 -29.97 3.44
C VAL A 383 -15.84 -29.04 2.34
N ARG A 384 -14.82 -28.23 2.64
CA ARG A 384 -14.21 -27.33 1.65
C ARG A 384 -13.57 -28.15 0.53
N ALA A 385 -13.87 -27.80 -0.71
CA ALA A 385 -13.26 -28.41 -1.86
C ALA A 385 -11.75 -28.08 -1.90
N GLY A 386 -10.93 -29.12 -2.09
CA GLY A 386 -9.52 -28.97 -2.43
C GLY A 386 -9.35 -28.43 -3.85
N TYR A 387 -8.10 -28.05 -4.19
CA TYR A 387 -7.76 -27.45 -5.49
C TYR A 387 -8.22 -28.29 -6.70
N ASN A 388 -8.09 -29.62 -6.62
CA ASN A 388 -8.44 -30.53 -7.72
C ASN A 388 -9.86 -31.11 -7.59
N GLU A 389 -10.65 -30.65 -6.62
CA GLU A 389 -11.98 -31.19 -6.36
C GLU A 389 -13.06 -30.30 -6.99
N LYS A 390 -14.05 -30.96 -7.60
CA LYS A 390 -15.18 -30.25 -8.18
C LYS A 390 -16.10 -29.76 -7.06
N SER A 391 -16.29 -28.45 -6.99
CA SER A 391 -17.20 -27.82 -6.05
C SER A 391 -18.66 -28.17 -6.35
N PHE A 392 -19.43 -28.53 -5.32
CA PHE A 392 -20.88 -28.70 -5.37
C PHE A 392 -21.60 -27.35 -5.27
N PHE A 393 -21.09 -26.44 -4.44
CA PHE A 393 -21.49 -25.05 -4.34
C PHE A 393 -20.31 -24.16 -3.92
N TYR A 394 -20.56 -22.86 -3.84
CA TYR A 394 -19.64 -21.83 -3.42
C TYR A 394 -20.32 -20.98 -2.37
N GLU A 395 -19.62 -20.69 -1.27
CA GLU A 395 -19.97 -19.59 -0.39
C GLU A 395 -19.16 -18.34 -0.79
N TYR A 396 -19.67 -17.17 -0.44
CA TYR A 396 -19.04 -15.90 -0.82
C TYR A 396 -18.76 -15.06 0.41
N PHE A 397 -17.59 -14.43 0.42
CA PHE A 397 -17.10 -13.61 1.51
C PHE A 397 -16.70 -12.25 0.97
N LYS A 398 -17.06 -11.20 1.69
CA LYS A 398 -16.60 -9.84 1.42
C LYS A 398 -15.51 -9.49 2.42
N ILE A 399 -14.39 -9.01 1.88
CA ILE A 399 -13.27 -8.51 2.66
C ILE A 399 -13.23 -7.01 2.46
N GLU A 400 -13.32 -6.27 3.56
CA GLU A 400 -13.21 -4.82 3.58
C GLU A 400 -11.86 -4.42 4.15
N ASP A 401 -10.96 -3.96 3.28
CA ASP A 401 -9.70 -3.34 3.66
C ASP A 401 -9.93 -1.81 3.70
N ASN A 402 -10.40 -1.31 4.86
CA ASN A 402 -10.74 0.12 5.07
C ASN A 402 -10.11 0.64 6.36
N LEU A 403 -9.23 1.62 6.19
CA LEU A 403 -8.60 2.39 7.26
C LEU A 403 -8.82 3.91 7.07
N GLY A 404 -9.73 4.32 6.18
CA GLY A 404 -10.09 5.72 5.99
C GLY A 404 -11.35 6.09 6.76
N ASP A 405 -12.30 6.75 6.11
CA ASP A 405 -13.57 7.10 6.77
C ASP A 405 -14.44 5.86 7.05
N GLY A 406 -15.06 5.84 8.23
CA GLY A 406 -15.86 4.73 8.76
C GLY A 406 -15.11 3.40 8.95
N PRO A 407 -13.93 3.36 9.61
CA PRO A 407 -13.28 2.08 9.93
C PRO A 407 -14.07 1.35 11.03
N TYR A 408 -13.89 0.03 11.11
CA TYR A 408 -14.54 -0.81 12.12
C TYR A 408 -13.78 -0.79 13.44
N GLU A 409 -14.51 -0.96 14.56
CA GLU A 409 -13.94 -1.18 15.90
C GLU A 409 -12.87 -0.15 16.31
N VAL A 410 -13.14 1.14 16.10
CA VAL A 410 -12.20 2.24 16.40
C VAL A 410 -11.98 2.38 17.91
N ASN A 411 -10.72 2.29 18.34
CA ASN A 411 -10.27 2.65 19.68
C ASN A 411 -9.59 4.03 19.64
N PRO A 412 -10.27 5.09 20.14
CA PRO A 412 -9.72 6.44 20.11
C PRO A 412 -8.52 6.64 21.05
N PHE A 413 -8.40 5.84 22.12
CA PHE A 413 -7.31 5.97 23.09
C PHE A 413 -6.01 5.38 22.55
N GLU A 414 -6.09 4.19 21.96
CA GLU A 414 -4.93 3.53 21.35
C GLU A 414 -4.65 4.05 19.93
N LYS A 415 -5.58 4.81 19.34
CA LYS A 415 -5.58 5.20 17.93
C LYS A 415 -5.47 4.01 16.99
N THR A 416 -6.24 2.99 17.31
CA THR A 416 -6.28 1.74 16.54
C THR A 416 -7.66 1.43 15.98
N CYS A 417 -7.72 0.63 14.93
CA CYS A 417 -8.97 0.13 14.35
C CYS A 417 -8.79 -1.22 13.65
N THR A 418 -9.90 -1.79 13.18
CA THR A 418 -9.91 -3.03 12.38
C THR A 418 -9.74 -2.68 10.91
N GLY A 419 -8.56 -2.97 10.38
CA GLY A 419 -8.18 -2.62 9.02
C GLY A 419 -8.63 -3.61 7.97
N THR A 420 -8.79 -4.89 8.35
CA THR A 420 -9.38 -5.92 7.49
C THR A 420 -10.57 -6.51 8.20
N TYR A 421 -11.74 -6.39 7.58
CA TYR A 421 -12.99 -6.90 8.12
C TYR A 421 -13.62 -7.91 7.16
N VAL A 422 -13.96 -9.10 7.67
CA VAL A 422 -14.45 -10.24 6.88
C VAL A 422 -15.92 -10.45 7.19
N THR A 423 -16.75 -10.50 6.15
CA THR A 423 -18.16 -10.89 6.26
C THR A 423 -18.49 -12.06 5.33
N GLN A 424 -19.39 -12.92 5.77
CA GLN A 424 -20.01 -13.95 4.93
C GLN A 424 -21.27 -13.35 4.30
N LEU A 425 -21.34 -13.38 2.98
CA LEU A 425 -22.48 -12.88 2.22
C LEU A 425 -23.64 -13.87 2.26
N GLU A 426 -24.86 -13.33 2.24
CA GLU A 426 -26.10 -14.11 2.35
C GLU A 426 -26.98 -13.88 1.12
N PRO A 427 -27.81 -14.85 0.71
CA PRO A 427 -28.64 -14.71 -0.49
C PRO A 427 -29.85 -13.79 -0.25
N PHE A 428 -30.07 -12.86 -1.17
CA PHE A 428 -31.20 -11.93 -1.19
C PHE A 428 -32.02 -12.05 -2.48
N THR A 429 -33.22 -11.49 -2.44
CA THR A 429 -34.06 -11.16 -3.60
C THR A 429 -34.62 -9.75 -3.45
N LEU A 430 -35.20 -9.21 -4.52
CA LEU A 430 -35.89 -7.92 -4.53
C LEU A 430 -37.33 -8.12 -5.02
N GLU A 431 -38.27 -7.90 -4.11
CA GLU A 431 -39.71 -7.98 -4.40
C GLU A 431 -40.36 -6.65 -4.03
N ASN A 432 -41.10 -6.06 -4.97
CA ASN A 432 -41.77 -4.76 -4.78
C ASN A 432 -40.84 -3.63 -4.27
N GLY A 433 -39.58 -3.64 -4.68
CA GLY A 433 -38.57 -2.66 -4.25
C GLY A 433 -37.98 -2.90 -2.87
N VAL A 434 -38.32 -4.00 -2.21
CA VAL A 434 -37.80 -4.38 -0.88
C VAL A 434 -36.83 -5.55 -1.00
N TYR A 435 -35.62 -5.35 -0.49
CA TYR A 435 -34.63 -6.42 -0.37
C TYR A 435 -35.02 -7.36 0.76
N SER A 436 -35.15 -8.64 0.47
CA SER A 436 -35.48 -9.67 1.46
C SER A 436 -34.48 -10.82 1.40
N LYS A 437 -34.05 -11.27 2.57
CA LYS A 437 -33.14 -12.40 2.72
C LYS A 437 -33.86 -13.69 2.40
N LEU A 438 -33.21 -14.57 1.64
CA LEU A 438 -33.67 -15.91 1.37
C LEU A 438 -33.00 -16.91 2.32
N ASN A 439 -33.78 -17.81 2.90
CA ASN A 439 -33.26 -18.89 3.74
C ASN A 439 -33.03 -20.14 2.88
N LEU A 440 -32.00 -20.08 2.02
CA LEU A 440 -31.60 -21.18 1.14
C LEU A 440 -30.43 -21.92 1.76
N ASP A 441 -30.56 -23.25 1.91
CA ASP A 441 -29.44 -24.11 2.30
C ASP A 441 -28.70 -24.56 1.03
N PRO A 442 -27.43 -24.14 0.83
CA PRO A 442 -26.69 -24.47 -0.38
C PRO A 442 -26.40 -25.98 -0.55
N ARG A 443 -26.52 -26.79 0.51
CA ARG A 443 -26.30 -28.24 0.44
C ARG A 443 -27.51 -28.97 -0.14
N THR A 444 -28.70 -28.45 0.10
CA THR A 444 -29.96 -29.05 -0.39
C THR A 444 -30.49 -28.35 -1.64
N GLN A 445 -30.19 -27.05 -1.80
CA GLN A 445 -30.67 -26.19 -2.89
C GLN A 445 -29.51 -25.39 -3.53
N PRO A 446 -28.46 -26.06 -4.06
CA PRO A 446 -27.27 -25.38 -4.57
C PRO A 446 -27.58 -24.44 -5.75
N ALA A 447 -28.47 -24.83 -6.66
CA ALA A 447 -28.76 -24.04 -7.86
C ALA A 447 -29.52 -22.75 -7.52
N GLU A 448 -30.54 -22.84 -6.68
CA GLU A 448 -31.31 -21.70 -6.18
C GLU A 448 -30.41 -20.77 -5.36
N TYR A 449 -29.57 -21.33 -4.49
CA TYR A 449 -28.61 -20.58 -3.69
C TYR A 449 -27.66 -19.79 -4.58
N GLN A 450 -27.05 -20.42 -5.59
CA GLN A 450 -26.12 -19.73 -6.50
C GLN A 450 -26.80 -18.60 -7.28
N LYS A 451 -28.03 -18.82 -7.75
CA LYS A 451 -28.80 -17.81 -8.46
C LYS A 451 -29.13 -16.61 -7.57
N ALA A 452 -29.48 -16.85 -6.30
CA ALA A 452 -29.74 -15.79 -5.33
C ALA A 452 -28.45 -15.05 -4.91
N MET A 453 -27.33 -15.75 -4.80
CA MET A 453 -26.02 -15.13 -4.57
C MET A 453 -25.57 -14.29 -5.76
N GLU A 454 -25.82 -14.75 -6.99
CA GLU A 454 -25.56 -13.96 -8.19
C GLU A 454 -26.31 -12.62 -8.15
N PHE A 455 -27.60 -12.64 -7.79
CA PHE A 455 -28.39 -11.42 -7.59
C PHE A 455 -27.77 -10.53 -6.51
N THR A 456 -27.50 -11.09 -5.33
CA THR A 456 -26.94 -10.36 -4.18
C THR A 456 -25.65 -9.64 -4.53
N LEU A 457 -24.73 -10.33 -5.21
CA LEU A 457 -23.43 -9.80 -5.60
C LEU A 457 -23.54 -8.69 -6.64
N LYS A 458 -24.42 -8.85 -7.64
CA LYS A 458 -24.71 -7.79 -8.61
C LYS A 458 -25.23 -6.53 -7.92
N GLU A 459 -26.20 -6.67 -7.03
CA GLU A 459 -26.78 -5.54 -6.29
C GLU A 459 -25.78 -4.88 -5.36
N LEU A 460 -24.98 -5.66 -4.63
CA LEU A 460 -23.95 -5.13 -3.74
C LEU A 460 -22.95 -4.26 -4.52
N ILE A 461 -22.36 -4.80 -5.59
CA ILE A 461 -21.37 -4.06 -6.38
C ILE A 461 -22.03 -2.86 -7.09
N ARG A 462 -23.27 -3.02 -7.60
CA ARG A 462 -24.03 -1.90 -8.20
C ARG A 462 -24.20 -0.75 -7.23
N VAL A 463 -24.64 -1.04 -6.00
CA VAL A 463 -24.85 -0.04 -4.96
C VAL A 463 -23.54 0.62 -4.57
N GLU A 464 -22.43 -0.12 -4.48
CA GLU A 464 -21.09 0.47 -4.28
C GLU A 464 -20.72 1.46 -5.40
N ARG A 465 -21.00 1.13 -6.67
CA ARG A 465 -20.75 2.05 -7.80
C ARG A 465 -21.62 3.29 -7.73
N GLN A 466 -22.90 3.14 -7.39
CA GLN A 466 -23.82 4.27 -7.26
C GLN A 466 -23.43 5.18 -6.09
N LEU A 467 -22.99 4.61 -4.97
CA LEU A 467 -22.50 5.38 -3.81
C LEU A 467 -21.26 6.22 -4.14
N LYS A 468 -20.45 5.84 -5.14
CA LYS A 468 -19.32 6.66 -5.61
C LYS A 468 -19.73 7.97 -6.27
N LEU A 469 -21.01 8.13 -6.60
CA LEU A 469 -21.54 9.37 -7.19
C LEU A 469 -21.92 10.41 -6.13
N TYR A 470 -22.06 10.00 -4.85
CA TYR A 470 -22.63 10.85 -3.79
C TYR A 470 -21.69 11.00 -2.59
N ARG A 471 -21.76 12.16 -1.92
CA ARG A 471 -21.02 12.46 -0.70
C ARG A 471 -21.84 12.07 0.54
N LYS A 472 -21.13 11.62 1.57
CA LYS A 472 -21.71 11.33 2.89
C LYS A 472 -22.19 12.63 3.56
N PRO A 473 -23.35 12.63 4.22
CA PRO A 473 -23.82 13.80 4.96
C PRO A 473 -22.97 14.07 6.19
N SER A 474 -22.67 15.35 6.47
CA SER A 474 -22.00 15.78 7.71
C SER A 474 -22.60 17.06 8.28
N PHE A 475 -22.67 17.14 9.61
CA PHE A 475 -23.11 18.35 10.32
C PHE A 475 -22.01 19.41 10.44
N THR A 476 -20.75 19.04 10.18
CA THR A 476 -19.62 19.98 10.17
C THR A 476 -19.60 20.73 8.83
N TYR A 477 -20.23 21.90 8.80
CA TYR A 477 -20.26 22.78 7.64
C TYR A 477 -18.89 23.43 7.40
N THR A 478 -18.01 22.79 6.62
CA THR A 478 -16.79 23.47 6.13
C THR A 478 -16.16 22.93 4.85
N ASP A 479 -16.74 21.99 4.08
CA ASP A 479 -16.02 21.54 2.88
C ASP A 479 -16.86 20.93 1.74
N THR A 480 -16.25 20.91 0.55
CA THR A 480 -16.77 20.26 -0.67
C THR A 480 -16.89 18.74 -0.57
N LEU A 481 -16.43 18.15 0.54
CA LEU A 481 -16.28 16.71 0.76
C LEU A 481 -17.52 16.03 1.35
N SER A 482 -18.47 16.78 1.91
CA SER A 482 -19.71 16.25 2.48
C SER A 482 -20.96 16.88 1.85
N SER A 483 -22.08 16.17 1.89
CA SER A 483 -23.40 16.70 1.52
C SER A 483 -24.08 17.36 2.72
N SER A 484 -24.98 18.31 2.47
CA SER A 484 -25.81 18.93 3.51
C SER A 484 -26.80 17.90 4.08
N PRO A 485 -26.91 17.74 5.41
CA PRO A 485 -27.89 16.83 5.99
C PRO A 485 -29.32 17.16 5.52
N GLY A 486 -30.07 16.14 5.11
CA GLY A 486 -31.46 16.26 4.63
C GLY A 486 -31.63 16.67 3.16
N SER A 487 -30.54 17.01 2.46
CA SER A 487 -30.56 17.23 1.00
C SER A 487 -30.93 15.97 0.22
N ASP A 488 -31.30 16.13 -1.06
CA ASP A 488 -31.59 15.00 -1.94
C ASP A 488 -30.39 14.05 -2.07
N GLU A 489 -29.17 14.60 -2.19
CA GLU A 489 -27.91 13.85 -2.22
C GLU A 489 -27.74 13.02 -0.93
N ALA A 490 -27.94 13.66 0.24
CA ALA A 490 -27.82 13.00 1.53
C ALA A 490 -28.84 11.87 1.70
N ASN A 491 -30.10 12.10 1.33
CA ASN A 491 -31.16 11.09 1.44
C ASN A 491 -30.91 9.89 0.52
N GLU A 492 -30.41 10.15 -0.70
CA GLU A 492 -30.05 9.08 -1.63
C GLU A 492 -28.83 8.29 -1.15
N TRP A 493 -27.82 8.97 -0.61
CA TRP A 493 -26.68 8.32 0.02
C TRP A 493 -27.11 7.44 1.20
N ILE A 494 -27.99 7.93 2.08
CA ILE A 494 -28.51 7.17 3.23
C ILE A 494 -29.25 5.93 2.75
N ARG A 495 -30.13 6.06 1.75
CA ARG A 495 -30.88 4.94 1.17
C ARG A 495 -29.94 3.88 0.62
N LEU A 496 -28.98 4.27 -0.21
CA LEU A 496 -28.01 3.35 -0.82
C LEU A 496 -27.07 2.73 0.21
N ASN A 497 -26.60 3.48 1.20
CA ASN A 497 -25.74 2.95 2.25
C ASN A 497 -26.50 1.95 3.15
N GLY A 498 -27.81 2.15 3.39
CA GLY A 498 -28.65 1.16 4.06
C GLY A 498 -28.75 -0.15 3.30
N ILE A 499 -28.96 -0.08 1.97
CA ILE A 499 -28.94 -1.28 1.10
C ILE A 499 -27.56 -1.94 1.11
N ARG A 500 -26.48 -1.15 1.01
CA ARG A 500 -25.09 -1.64 1.08
C ARG A 500 -24.85 -2.45 2.35
N GLN A 501 -25.24 -1.90 3.51
CA GLN A 501 -25.05 -2.55 4.80
C GLN A 501 -25.84 -3.86 4.87
N LEU A 502 -27.09 -3.86 4.40
CA LEU A 502 -27.92 -5.05 4.33
C LEU A 502 -27.30 -6.17 3.48
N LEU A 503 -26.79 -5.82 2.28
CA LEU A 503 -26.19 -6.77 1.35
C LEU A 503 -24.75 -7.18 1.72
N SER A 504 -24.11 -6.52 2.70
CA SER A 504 -22.72 -6.82 3.09
C SER A 504 -22.59 -8.06 3.98
N GLY A 505 -23.70 -8.72 4.34
CA GLY A 505 -23.69 -9.99 5.04
C GLY A 505 -23.36 -9.88 6.54
N LEU A 506 -22.94 -11.00 7.13
CA LEU A 506 -22.71 -11.12 8.57
C LEU A 506 -21.21 -11.20 8.90
N PRO A 507 -20.78 -10.66 10.06
CA PRO A 507 -19.37 -10.74 10.49
C PRO A 507 -18.89 -12.19 10.59
N TYR A 508 -17.78 -12.52 9.92
CA TYR A 508 -17.16 -13.83 9.96
C TYR A 508 -15.92 -13.79 10.83
N GLN A 509 -15.91 -14.52 11.96
CA GLN A 509 -14.89 -14.37 13.00
C GLN A 509 -13.66 -15.27 12.82
N PHE A 510 -13.77 -16.32 11.99
CA PHE A 510 -12.71 -17.33 11.87
C PHE A 510 -11.76 -17.01 10.70
N PRO A 511 -10.54 -17.57 10.69
CA PRO A 511 -9.70 -17.54 9.51
C PRO A 511 -10.36 -18.29 8.33
N LEU A 512 -10.48 -17.63 7.19
CA LEU A 512 -10.96 -18.18 5.94
C LEU A 512 -9.78 -18.66 5.09
N ALA A 513 -9.48 -19.96 5.15
CA ALA A 513 -8.59 -20.59 4.18
C ALA A 513 -9.30 -20.92 2.85
N TYR A 514 -8.67 -20.59 1.71
CA TYR A 514 -9.21 -20.84 0.38
C TYR A 514 -8.10 -21.07 -0.64
N TYR A 515 -8.48 -21.51 -1.83
CA TYR A 515 -7.60 -21.64 -2.99
C TYR A 515 -7.93 -20.53 -3.98
N SER A 516 -6.91 -19.88 -4.53
CA SER A 516 -7.05 -18.82 -5.52
C SER A 516 -6.14 -19.12 -6.70
N GLN A 517 -6.71 -19.13 -7.90
CA GLN A 517 -5.93 -19.27 -9.13
C GLN A 517 -5.09 -18.02 -9.37
N ASP A 518 -3.90 -18.19 -9.92
CA ASP A 518 -3.06 -17.06 -10.32
C ASP A 518 -3.74 -16.28 -11.46
N PRO A 519 -3.90 -14.95 -11.34
CA PRO A 519 -4.56 -14.14 -12.37
C PRO A 519 -3.86 -14.14 -13.74
N LEU A 520 -2.56 -14.46 -13.78
CA LEU A 520 -1.73 -14.47 -14.98
C LEU A 520 -1.57 -15.89 -15.53
N ASN A 521 -1.56 -16.90 -14.67
CA ASN A 521 -1.39 -18.30 -15.03
C ASN A 521 -2.36 -19.21 -14.25
N PRO A 522 -3.54 -19.52 -14.79
CA PRO A 522 -4.55 -20.36 -14.11
C PRO A 522 -4.08 -21.77 -13.71
N SER A 523 -2.95 -22.26 -14.25
CA SER A 523 -2.35 -23.53 -13.82
C SER A 523 -1.69 -23.46 -12.43
N ILE A 524 -1.41 -22.25 -11.94
CA ILE A 524 -0.86 -22.02 -10.61
C ILE A 524 -2.02 -21.72 -9.67
N CYS A 525 -2.04 -22.39 -8.53
CA CYS A 525 -3.01 -22.14 -7.48
C CYS A 525 -2.33 -21.91 -6.15
N TYR A 526 -2.74 -20.83 -5.50
CA TYR A 526 -2.22 -20.44 -4.20
C TYR A 526 -3.20 -20.82 -3.11
N ARG A 527 -2.67 -21.44 -2.06
CA ARG A 527 -3.38 -21.54 -0.80
C ARG A 527 -3.31 -20.20 -0.08
N ARG A 528 -4.47 -19.65 0.26
CA ARG A 528 -4.62 -18.35 0.90
C ARG A 528 -5.34 -18.48 2.23
N THR A 529 -5.15 -17.49 3.09
CA THR A 529 -5.90 -17.36 4.34
C THR A 529 -6.13 -15.89 4.60
N VAL A 530 -7.39 -15.52 4.86
CA VAL A 530 -7.78 -14.17 5.27
C VAL A 530 -8.52 -14.23 6.59
N CYS A 531 -8.32 -13.25 7.44
CA CYS A 531 -8.98 -13.14 8.74
C CYS A 531 -9.16 -11.67 9.09
N ASN A 532 -10.01 -11.39 10.07
CA ASN A 532 -10.10 -10.04 10.64
C ASN A 532 -8.74 -9.64 11.20
N ARG A 533 -8.28 -8.44 10.85
CA ARG A 533 -7.03 -7.89 11.36
C ARG A 533 -7.32 -6.60 12.11
N ARG A 534 -7.08 -6.68 13.41
CA ARG A 534 -7.32 -5.61 14.38
C ARG A 534 -6.03 -4.84 14.66
N HIS A 535 -6.18 -3.75 15.39
CA HIS A 535 -5.07 -2.97 15.94
C HIS A 535 -4.17 -2.30 14.89
N PHE A 536 -4.72 -1.97 13.72
CA PHE A 536 -4.02 -1.09 12.80
C PHE A 536 -3.94 0.30 13.40
N TYR A 537 -2.73 0.86 13.41
CA TYR A 537 -2.46 2.15 13.99
C TYR A 537 -2.69 3.27 12.98
N GLN A 538 -3.40 4.34 13.37
CA GLN A 538 -3.69 5.47 12.48
C GLN A 538 -3.59 6.82 13.21
N GLU A 539 -2.68 7.68 12.76
CA GLU A 539 -2.55 9.05 13.28
C GLU A 539 -2.80 10.17 12.25
N GLY A 540 -2.86 9.82 10.97
CA GLY A 540 -3.07 10.77 9.89
C GLY A 540 -2.38 10.30 8.61
N GLY A 541 -2.96 10.65 7.48
CA GLY A 541 -2.57 10.18 6.14
C GLY A 541 -3.79 10.07 5.23
N SER A 542 -3.61 9.70 3.97
CA SER A 542 -4.74 9.60 3.03
C SER A 542 -5.44 8.24 3.09
N CYS A 543 -6.76 8.24 2.88
CA CYS A 543 -7.58 7.03 2.85
C CYS A 543 -7.07 5.99 1.84
N THR A 544 -6.63 6.42 0.66
CA THR A 544 -6.06 5.53 -0.35
C THR A 544 -4.85 4.76 0.19
N ILE A 545 -3.91 5.44 0.86
CA ILE A 545 -2.70 4.79 1.38
C ILE A 545 -3.07 3.72 2.38
N PHE A 546 -3.92 4.06 3.34
CA PHE A 546 -4.23 3.14 4.41
C PHE A 546 -5.02 1.93 3.92
N SER A 547 -5.95 2.12 2.98
CA SER A 547 -6.67 1.00 2.37
C SER A 547 -5.74 0.09 1.55
N LEU A 548 -4.74 0.65 0.85
CA LEU A 548 -3.70 -0.13 0.16
C LEU A 548 -2.79 -0.87 1.15
N LYS A 549 -2.36 -0.21 2.22
CA LYS A 549 -1.53 -0.79 3.30
C LYS A 549 -2.28 -1.94 3.98
N SER A 550 -3.57 -1.75 4.26
CA SER A 550 -4.42 -2.80 4.84
C SER A 550 -4.59 -3.99 3.89
N LEU A 551 -4.89 -3.72 2.62
CA LEU A 551 -4.97 -4.74 1.56
C LEU A 551 -3.68 -5.57 1.48
N VAL A 552 -2.53 -4.91 1.33
CA VAL A 552 -1.26 -5.61 1.17
C VAL A 552 -0.96 -6.41 2.44
N ASN A 553 -1.16 -5.80 3.62
CA ASN A 553 -1.01 -6.49 4.89
C ASN A 553 -1.87 -7.76 4.93
N SER A 554 -3.15 -7.67 4.59
CA SER A 554 -4.12 -8.78 4.65
C SER A 554 -3.76 -9.94 3.73
N VAL A 555 -2.99 -9.69 2.67
CA VAL A 555 -2.50 -10.70 1.72
C VAL A 555 -1.13 -11.27 2.12
N ILE A 556 -0.14 -10.44 2.47
CA ILE A 556 1.25 -10.89 2.69
C ILE A 556 1.60 -11.16 4.15
N GLY A 557 0.79 -10.71 5.11
CA GLY A 557 1.05 -10.85 6.54
C GLY A 557 1.79 -9.66 7.15
N SER A 558 1.61 -9.45 8.46
CA SER A 558 2.16 -8.29 9.19
C SER A 558 3.68 -8.20 9.12
N GLU A 559 4.36 -9.34 9.19
CA GLU A 559 5.83 -9.38 9.17
C GLU A 559 6.40 -8.96 7.80
N LEU A 560 5.96 -9.57 6.71
CA LEU A 560 6.39 -9.18 5.37
C LEU A 560 5.98 -7.75 5.04
N MET A 561 4.81 -7.31 5.53
CA MET A 561 4.37 -5.93 5.38
C MET A 561 5.29 -4.96 6.10
N ALA A 562 5.72 -5.26 7.32
CA ALA A 562 6.66 -4.43 8.05
C ALA A 562 8.00 -4.28 7.31
N LEU A 563 8.52 -5.39 6.76
CA LEU A 563 9.76 -5.38 5.98
C LEU A 563 9.61 -4.61 4.64
N HIS A 564 8.49 -4.80 3.94
CA HIS A 564 8.20 -4.10 2.69
C HIS A 564 7.94 -2.60 2.90
N ASN A 565 7.16 -2.22 3.92
CA ASN A 565 6.96 -0.82 4.28
C ASN A 565 8.27 -0.15 4.67
N ASN A 566 9.12 -0.81 5.46
CA ASN A 566 10.44 -0.29 5.80
C ASN A 566 11.28 -0.04 4.54
N PHE A 567 11.27 -0.99 3.60
CA PHE A 567 11.95 -0.84 2.31
C PHE A 567 11.42 0.35 1.50
N MET A 568 10.09 0.54 1.45
CA MET A 568 9.46 1.68 0.78
C MET A 568 9.80 3.01 1.44
N GLN A 569 9.71 3.10 2.78
CA GLN A 569 9.94 4.34 3.53
C GLN A 569 11.37 4.87 3.38
N LEU A 570 12.33 3.97 3.15
CA LEU A 570 13.75 4.27 3.03
C LEU A 570 14.26 4.37 1.57
N SER A 571 13.39 4.14 0.58
CA SER A 571 13.80 4.09 -0.84
C SER A 571 12.99 5.06 -1.70
N ASN A 572 13.65 6.08 -2.24
CA ASN A 572 13.16 6.82 -3.41
C ASN A 572 13.59 6.11 -4.70
N SER A 573 13.19 6.63 -5.86
CA SER A 573 13.47 6.06 -7.18
C SER A 573 14.95 5.74 -7.43
N LYS A 574 15.87 6.61 -6.98
CA LYS A 574 17.31 6.40 -7.07
C LYS A 574 17.75 5.21 -6.21
N GLN A 575 17.23 5.06 -4.99
CA GLN A 575 17.55 3.89 -4.18
C GLN A 575 16.96 2.60 -4.78
N TYR A 576 15.73 2.61 -5.31
CA TYR A 576 15.18 1.44 -6.02
C TYR A 576 16.07 0.99 -7.17
N ASN A 577 16.52 1.92 -8.02
CA ASN A 577 17.44 1.59 -9.12
C ASN A 577 18.77 1.04 -8.60
N ASN A 578 19.32 1.63 -7.54
CA ASN A 578 20.54 1.14 -6.92
C ASN A 578 20.37 -0.28 -6.34
N TRP A 579 19.21 -0.61 -5.75
CA TRP A 579 18.90 -1.96 -5.30
C TRP A 579 18.90 -2.97 -6.44
N ILE A 580 18.25 -2.62 -7.56
CA ILE A 580 18.21 -3.45 -8.76
C ILE A 580 19.62 -3.64 -9.33
N ASP A 581 20.37 -2.56 -9.53
CA ASP A 581 21.71 -2.58 -10.12
C ASP A 581 22.68 -3.42 -9.28
N ARG A 582 22.69 -3.23 -7.95
CA ARG A 582 23.52 -4.04 -7.05
C ARG A 582 23.16 -5.52 -7.11
N LYS A 583 21.86 -5.85 -7.25
CA LYS A 583 21.44 -7.24 -7.34
C LYS A 583 21.84 -7.86 -8.67
N ILE A 584 21.74 -7.12 -9.77
CA ILE A 584 22.22 -7.51 -11.09
C ILE A 584 23.72 -7.79 -11.05
N GLU A 585 24.53 -6.87 -10.51
CA GLU A 585 25.99 -7.03 -10.37
C GLU A 585 26.36 -8.28 -9.56
N LEU A 586 25.63 -8.53 -8.47
CA LEU A 586 25.82 -9.70 -7.61
C LEU A 586 25.55 -11.01 -8.35
N LEU A 587 24.41 -11.08 -9.07
CA LEU A 587 24.04 -12.27 -9.83
C LEU A 587 25.04 -12.54 -10.96
N GLN A 588 25.46 -11.49 -11.68
CA GLN A 588 26.50 -11.60 -12.72
C GLN A 588 27.82 -12.11 -12.16
N PHE A 589 28.23 -11.65 -10.98
CA PHE A 589 29.43 -12.14 -10.31
C PHE A 589 29.34 -13.64 -10.04
N TYR A 590 28.24 -14.13 -9.44
CA TYR A 590 28.05 -15.55 -9.14
C TYR A 590 27.81 -16.43 -10.38
N LEU A 591 27.29 -15.86 -11.48
CA LEU A 591 27.11 -16.56 -12.76
C LEU A 591 28.43 -16.69 -13.56
N SER A 592 29.38 -15.79 -13.34
CA SER A 592 30.65 -15.76 -14.09
C SER A 592 31.45 -17.08 -14.10
N PRO A 593 31.55 -17.87 -13.01
CA PRO A 593 32.27 -19.14 -13.02
C PRO A 593 31.59 -20.22 -13.87
N PHE A 594 30.25 -20.23 -13.94
CA PHE A 594 29.49 -21.16 -14.77
C PHE A 594 29.74 -20.90 -16.27
N SER A 595 29.78 -19.63 -16.67
CA SER A 595 30.08 -19.23 -18.06
C SER A 595 31.51 -19.59 -18.49
N GLN A 596 32.48 -19.58 -17.57
CA GLN A 596 33.86 -20.00 -17.82
C GLN A 596 33.99 -21.53 -17.91
N SER A 597 33.24 -22.28 -17.09
CA SER A 597 33.23 -23.75 -17.14
C SER A 597 32.66 -24.31 -18.45
N GLN A 598 31.65 -23.65 -19.04
CA GLN A 598 31.09 -24.02 -20.35
C GLN A 598 32.05 -23.70 -21.50
N ARG A 599 32.90 -22.67 -21.39
CA ARG A 599 33.96 -22.39 -22.37
C ARG A 599 35.12 -23.37 -22.25
N ALA A 600 35.44 -23.84 -21.04
CA ALA A 600 36.47 -24.86 -20.82
C ALA A 600 36.02 -26.27 -21.26
N GLY A 601 34.72 -26.58 -21.21
CA GLY A 601 34.17 -27.87 -21.64
C GLY A 601 34.19 -28.13 -23.17
N ASN A 602 34.51 -27.12 -23.98
CA ASN A 602 34.65 -27.24 -25.45
C ASN A 602 36.11 -27.32 -25.92
N ILE A 603 37.07 -27.47 -25.00
CA ILE A 603 38.47 -27.72 -25.35
C ILE A 603 38.81 -29.14 -24.92
N ALA A 604 39.11 -30.00 -25.90
CA ALA A 604 39.51 -31.38 -25.69
C ALA A 604 40.64 -31.49 -24.65
N PRO A 605 40.64 -32.52 -23.79
CA PRO A 605 41.64 -32.65 -22.74
C PRO A 605 42.96 -33.14 -23.32
N THR A 606 43.93 -32.24 -23.48
CA THR A 606 45.33 -32.63 -23.64
C THR A 606 45.90 -32.93 -22.25
N ARG A 607 46.36 -34.17 -22.06
CA ARG A 607 46.94 -34.73 -20.84
C ARG A 607 48.27 -34.08 -20.43
N LEU A 608 48.39 -33.89 -19.11
CA LEU A 608 49.59 -33.97 -18.23
C LEU A 608 50.66 -32.86 -18.44
N THR A 609 51.21 -32.23 -17.40
CA THR A 609 51.95 -32.86 -16.29
C THR A 609 51.89 -32.08 -14.97
N SER A 610 52.09 -32.84 -13.89
CA SER A 610 52.40 -32.48 -12.51
C SER A 610 53.35 -31.28 -12.31
N GLY A 611 53.01 -30.44 -11.35
CA GLY A 611 53.91 -29.49 -10.70
C GLY A 611 53.22 -28.87 -9.49
N GLU A 612 53.80 -29.10 -8.31
CA GLU A 612 53.45 -28.42 -7.06
C GLU A 612 53.51 -26.90 -7.25
N ASP A 613 52.47 -26.20 -6.81
CA ASP A 613 52.57 -25.00 -5.99
C ASP A 613 51.17 -24.46 -5.69
N ASN A 614 50.85 -24.39 -4.40
CA ASN A 614 49.78 -23.53 -3.90
C ASN A 614 50.16 -22.07 -4.17
N PRO A 615 49.22 -21.27 -4.70
CA PRO A 615 49.06 -19.95 -4.11
C PRO A 615 47.62 -19.80 -3.63
N VAL A 616 47.53 -19.51 -2.33
CA VAL A 616 46.45 -18.80 -1.65
C VAL A 616 45.71 -17.89 -2.64
N VAL A 617 44.52 -18.32 -3.06
CA VAL A 617 43.64 -17.52 -3.91
C VAL A 617 43.06 -16.41 -3.04
N SER A 618 43.77 -15.28 -3.03
CA SER A 618 43.34 -13.91 -2.73
C SER A 618 41.93 -13.72 -2.10
N GLU A 619 41.79 -14.09 -0.83
CA GLU A 619 40.68 -13.68 0.06
C GLU A 619 40.69 -12.14 0.33
N LEU A 620 41.73 -11.44 -0.09
CA LEU A 620 42.01 -10.03 0.26
C LEU A 620 41.39 -8.97 -0.67
N LYS A 621 40.50 -9.33 -1.61
CA LYS A 621 39.71 -8.34 -2.39
C LYS A 621 38.19 -8.48 -2.28
N VAL A 622 37.71 -9.41 -1.45
CA VAL A 622 36.28 -9.63 -1.19
C VAL A 622 35.75 -8.69 -0.09
N GLN A 623 36.61 -8.23 0.82
CA GLN A 623 36.21 -7.38 1.95
C GLN A 623 35.78 -5.96 1.54
N ASP A 624 36.33 -5.39 0.46
CA ASP A 624 36.06 -4.00 0.05
C ASP A 624 34.97 -3.84 -1.02
N ARG A 625 34.50 -4.93 -1.64
CA ARG A 625 33.51 -4.88 -2.74
C ARG A 625 32.10 -5.35 -2.36
N LEU A 626 31.92 -6.04 -1.23
CA LEU A 626 30.61 -6.40 -0.67
C LEU A 626 30.00 -5.24 0.15
N SER A 627 29.98 -4.03 -0.42
CA SER A 627 29.36 -2.85 0.21
C SER A 627 27.88 -2.72 -0.17
N PHE A 628 27.07 -3.73 0.21
CA PHE A 628 25.61 -3.70 0.02
C PHE A 628 24.92 -2.48 0.67
N PHE A 629 25.60 -1.78 1.59
CA PHE A 629 25.03 -0.71 2.42
C PHE A 629 26.07 0.38 2.77
N ASN A 630 26.91 0.81 1.82
CA ASN A 630 27.74 2.01 2.05
C ASN A 630 26.97 3.27 1.66
N GLU A 631 26.61 4.09 2.65
CA GLU A 631 26.07 5.46 2.48
C GLU A 631 27.17 6.52 2.22
N ASN A 632 28.45 6.19 2.40
CA ASN A 632 29.54 7.17 2.37
C ASN A 632 30.10 7.51 0.98
N LYS A 633 29.27 7.50 -0.07
CA LYS A 633 29.59 8.20 -1.32
C LYS A 633 28.42 9.09 -1.75
N LEU A 634 28.08 10.05 -0.91
CA LEU A 634 27.47 11.30 -1.36
C LEU A 634 28.50 12.04 -2.22
N GLY A 635 28.49 11.76 -3.53
CA GLY A 635 28.97 12.70 -4.53
C GLY A 635 27.89 13.73 -4.77
N THR A 636 28.15 14.96 -4.31
CA THR A 636 27.45 16.19 -4.66
C THR A 636 27.31 16.31 -6.19
N ALA A 637 26.10 16.11 -6.70
CA ALA A 637 25.76 16.45 -8.08
C ALA A 637 24.88 17.69 -8.04
N ILE A 638 25.53 18.84 -8.22
CA ILE A 638 24.94 20.16 -8.43
C ILE A 638 24.26 20.14 -9.81
N PRO A 639 22.97 20.49 -9.96
CA PRO A 639 22.45 20.85 -11.25
C PRO A 639 22.93 22.27 -11.57
N ILE A 640 23.93 22.37 -12.45
CA ILE A 640 24.33 23.64 -13.06
C ILE A 640 23.20 24.02 -14.03
N HIS A 641 22.31 24.90 -13.61
CA HIS A 641 21.49 25.66 -14.54
C HIS A 641 22.39 26.64 -15.28
N LYS A 642 22.63 26.37 -16.57
CA LYS A 642 23.21 27.35 -17.49
C LYS A 642 22.18 28.47 -17.68
N GLU A 643 22.49 29.63 -17.13
CA GLU A 643 21.92 30.91 -17.52
C GLU A 643 22.07 31.08 -19.02
N VAL A 644 20.96 31.23 -19.73
CA VAL A 644 20.92 31.90 -21.03
C VAL A 644 20.39 33.30 -20.75
N ASN A 645 21.32 34.23 -20.58
CA ASN A 645 21.04 35.64 -20.79
C ASN A 645 20.84 35.86 -22.29
N ASP A 646 19.71 36.40 -22.69
CA ASP A 646 19.73 37.47 -23.67
C ASP A 646 18.60 38.47 -23.39
N ALA A 647 19.01 39.73 -23.41
CA ALA A 647 18.24 40.92 -23.03
C ALA A 647 17.33 41.39 -24.18
N GLY A 648 16.20 42.04 -23.85
CA GLY A 648 15.45 42.76 -24.87
C GLY A 648 14.06 43.28 -24.48
N ALA A 649 14.04 44.41 -23.75
CA ALA A 649 13.08 45.51 -23.88
C ALA A 649 11.56 45.31 -23.55
N ALA A 650 11.21 45.81 -22.35
CA ALA A 650 10.15 46.79 -22.05
C ALA A 650 8.63 46.44 -22.10
N PRO A 651 7.79 47.12 -21.29
CA PRO A 651 6.50 46.60 -20.80
C PRO A 651 5.26 47.30 -21.40
N ARG A 652 4.11 46.61 -21.43
CA ARG A 652 2.74 47.19 -21.48
C ARG A 652 1.75 46.19 -20.85
N VAL A 653 1.17 46.46 -19.68
CA VAL A 653 -0.16 47.08 -19.48
C VAL A 653 -1.27 46.38 -20.28
N PHE A 654 -1.98 45.45 -19.65
CA PHE A 654 -3.41 45.54 -19.28
C PHE A 654 -3.74 44.44 -18.26
#